data_AF-A0A0P1NXH2-F1
#
_entry.id   AF-A0A0P1NXH2-F1
#
_cell.length_a   1.000
_cell.length_b   1.000
_cell.length_c   1.000
_cell.angle_alpha   90.00
_cell.angle_beta   90.00
_cell.angle_gamma   90.00
#
_symmetry.space_group_name_H-M   'P 1'
#
loop_
_entity.id
_entity.type
_entity.pdbx_description
1 polymer ?
#
loop_
_entity_poly.entity_id
_entity_poly.type
_entity_poly.pdbx_seq_one_letter_code
_entity_poly.pdbx_strand_id
1 'polypeptide(L)'
;IEEVHSKIEARTRDLNLMEQEIALLKERKKAFIEKIEKASREKLDLQHQLFELTEKENEKKLTLEILRSDLFNLREIYSQRKQNLDELARLLDEKRISVKNLNEYLIEKMNEITAKRGEVEKMRARMENFKGRIELLTEEKRSYEDEIKNADVELNTLLEKKAILLNELASAEKILREKESLKESLRVEIEELQKKSFAIQSEIGKKVSKIDFLKDLIEKHVDLSEGAQYLVQNYNPNFKSVSDVIDVDPEYSHAIESALGESAGYLIVDTVDEAEKAIEILKAQNKSKVTFICLEKIPENYATNLPVNGSGVIGWANDLISCEKKFKKVVDLLLDEFLVVRDKNSAIEALKNYGNVKCVTLEGEIFTDEGLIKGGSTNGSTQSVIGKRKQIEILENDVKKLREELNNVQNLIDEKNREVEAINLKELADIVRNIQVSIAEVEKMINQSEYKKTRAMESIAEIEREKFELENEIKTLDEILTKLEDEIITLEKEKEDIEYKLSMVTSEFETLESEWNEKASYVSELNIKIISLENDEKNTESEIKRIQDEMLRISRKISEYETEIEESKIKIEEIELNLVELNEKIVILENEVLMLRERLKEVQAQHSDKLVEIQTLERKIKEERARYEEYVSAMHDLEIKINEIKFKMQTLKERAREEYQVEIEYKDFPDQDTFNIAVLREEVENLKAKLKSLGPVNLLAFSDYQEEKKRLEFLISQRDDLIESEKTLTETIDEINTTAQRKFMETFDKIRENFKKTFETLFGPESEADIKLIPDENGRIDPLESKIEIMAKPKGKRLQSIDLLSAGEKTLTAIALLFAIYLVKPSPFCVLDEVDAPLDDANIERFINLLKTFSKDTQFIIVTHNKKTMESADTLYGVTMEEEGVSKIVSVRFKQEIEQ
;
A
#
# COMPACT_ATOMS: atom_id res chain seq x y z
N ILE A 1 64.99 158.74 -17.62
CA ILE A 1 64.72 158.52 -16.18
C ILE A 1 66.05 158.40 -15.46
N GLU A 2 66.90 157.38 -15.68
CA GLU A 2 68.08 156.97 -14.87
C GLU A 2 69.26 157.91 -14.54
N GLU A 3 69.66 158.95 -15.27
CA GLU A 3 70.87 159.75 -14.88
C GLU A 3 70.53 161.01 -14.06
N VAL A 4 69.38 161.60 -14.38
CA VAL A 4 68.65 162.54 -13.54
C VAL A 4 67.78 161.76 -12.54
N HIS A 5 67.68 160.44 -12.64
CA HIS A 5 67.49 159.60 -11.48
C HIS A 5 68.81 159.64 -10.71
N SER A 6 69.96 159.20 -11.22
CA SER A 6 71.23 159.00 -10.48
C SER A 6 71.68 160.07 -9.47
N LYS A 7 71.59 161.38 -9.74
CA LYS A 7 71.99 162.43 -8.75
C LYS A 7 70.87 162.84 -7.79
N ILE A 8 69.64 162.62 -8.22
CA ILE A 8 68.38 162.80 -7.51
C ILE A 8 68.23 161.60 -6.63
N GLU A 9 68.17 160.42 -7.19
CA GLU A 9 68.55 159.17 -6.57
C GLU A 9 69.82 159.24 -5.73
N ALA A 10 70.90 160.00 -5.94
CA ALA A 10 71.99 159.94 -4.96
C ALA A 10 71.53 160.52 -3.61
N ARG A 11 71.02 161.76 -3.61
CA ARG A 11 70.62 162.44 -2.36
C ARG A 11 69.18 162.20 -1.91
N THR A 12 68.30 161.98 -2.87
CA THR A 12 66.93 161.50 -2.72
C THR A 12 66.87 159.98 -2.57
N ARG A 13 67.86 159.15 -2.98
CA ARG A 13 67.99 157.79 -2.39
C ARG A 13 68.50 157.91 -0.99
N ASP A 14 69.52 158.70 -0.67
CA ASP A 14 69.96 158.74 0.74
C ASP A 14 68.83 159.19 1.68
N LEU A 15 67.98 160.13 1.25
CA LEU A 15 66.82 160.60 1.99
C LEU A 15 65.57 159.71 1.86
N ASN A 16 65.18 159.29 0.66
CA ASN A 16 64.08 158.32 0.49
C ASN A 16 64.45 156.94 1.02
N LEU A 17 65.70 156.50 1.05
CA LEU A 17 66.11 155.21 1.64
C LEU A 17 65.85 155.27 3.13
N MET A 18 66.18 156.38 3.79
CA MET A 18 65.90 156.56 5.22
C MET A 18 64.40 156.77 5.48
N GLU A 19 63.68 157.57 4.68
CA GLU A 19 62.22 157.72 4.81
C GLU A 19 61.44 156.45 4.42
N GLN A 20 61.88 155.70 3.40
CA GLN A 20 61.32 154.40 3.00
C GLN A 20 61.67 153.31 4.00
N GLU A 21 62.86 153.28 4.60
CA GLU A 21 63.17 152.35 5.70
C GLU A 21 62.24 152.61 6.88
N ILE A 22 62.03 153.87 7.27
CA ILE A 22 61.08 154.22 8.33
C ILE A 22 59.64 153.81 7.97
N ALA A 23 59.18 154.08 6.74
CA ALA A 23 57.84 153.72 6.30
C ALA A 23 57.64 152.19 6.19
N LEU A 24 58.63 151.46 5.63
CA LEU A 24 58.64 150.01 5.49
C LEU A 24 58.66 149.32 6.86
N LEU A 25 59.43 149.85 7.82
CA LEU A 25 59.47 149.36 9.19
C LEU A 25 58.12 149.57 9.90
N LYS A 26 57.48 150.74 9.75
CA LYS A 26 56.13 150.99 10.28
C LYS A 26 55.05 150.11 9.63
N GLU A 27 55.13 149.85 8.32
CA GLU A 27 54.18 148.98 7.62
C GLU A 27 54.38 147.50 7.99
N ARG A 28 55.63 147.03 8.13
CA ARG A 28 55.95 145.69 8.65
C ARG A 28 55.46 145.49 10.08
N LYS A 29 55.62 146.50 10.95
CA LYS A 29 55.06 146.46 12.32
C LYS A 29 53.53 146.26 12.29
N LYS A 30 52.82 146.98 11.43
CA LYS A 30 51.36 146.86 11.30
C LYS A 30 50.94 145.47 10.80
N ALA A 31 51.66 144.90 9.84
CA ALA A 31 51.40 143.54 9.35
C ALA A 31 51.59 142.46 10.43
N PHE A 32 52.59 142.59 11.32
CA PHE A 32 52.78 141.66 12.43
C PHE A 32 51.69 141.78 13.51
N ILE A 33 51.16 142.99 13.75
CA ILE A 33 50.02 143.20 14.66
C ILE A 33 48.75 142.52 14.13
N GLU A 34 48.42 142.72 12.84
CA GLU A 34 47.27 142.05 12.21
C GLU A 34 47.41 140.52 12.22
N LYS A 35 48.64 140.01 12.07
CA LYS A 35 48.94 138.57 12.15
C LYS A 35 48.67 138.00 13.56
N ILE A 36 49.07 138.73 14.62
CA ILE A 36 48.80 138.34 16.01
C ILE A 36 47.30 138.34 16.32
N GLU A 37 46.55 139.34 15.86
CA GLU A 37 45.09 139.41 16.08
C GLU A 37 44.36 138.23 15.44
N LYS A 38 44.75 137.85 14.21
CA LYS A 38 44.16 136.70 13.51
C LYS A 38 44.45 135.38 14.22
N ALA A 39 45.72 135.12 14.56
CA ALA A 39 46.13 133.91 15.27
C ALA A 39 45.47 133.80 16.67
N SER A 40 45.27 134.93 17.36
CA SER A 40 44.62 134.96 18.67
C SER A 40 43.13 134.60 18.61
N ARG A 41 42.42 135.01 17.55
CA ARG A 41 41.02 134.61 17.33
C ARG A 41 40.89 133.12 17.00
N GLU A 42 41.69 132.63 16.06
CA GLU A 42 41.69 131.20 15.67
C GLU A 42 42.03 130.28 16.87
N LYS A 43 42.94 130.72 17.75
CA LYS A 43 43.24 130.03 19.01
C LYS A 43 42.04 129.95 19.96
N LEU A 44 41.31 131.05 20.14
CA LEU A 44 40.16 131.11 21.05
C LEU A 44 39.03 130.17 20.60
N ASP A 45 38.75 130.12 19.29
CA ASP A 45 37.74 129.23 18.71
C ASP A 45 38.10 127.75 18.92
N LEU A 46 39.39 127.39 18.76
CA LEU A 46 39.87 126.03 19.02
C LEU A 46 39.80 125.66 20.51
N GLN A 47 40.01 126.62 21.43
CA GLN A 47 39.85 126.39 22.87
C GLN A 47 38.39 126.09 23.24
N HIS A 48 37.42 126.76 22.60
CA HIS A 48 36.00 126.47 22.79
C HIS A 48 35.62 125.07 22.30
N GLN A 49 36.11 124.68 21.11
CA GLN A 49 35.88 123.33 20.58
C GLN A 49 36.47 122.23 21.47
N LEU A 50 37.64 122.48 22.08
CA LEU A 50 38.26 121.53 23.00
C LEU A 50 37.41 121.31 24.26
N PHE A 51 36.78 122.38 24.79
CA PHE A 51 35.89 122.32 25.95
C PHE A 51 34.63 121.48 25.67
N GLU A 52 33.97 121.70 24.52
CA GLU A 52 32.79 120.92 24.13
C GLU A 52 33.09 119.43 23.95
N LEU A 53 34.27 119.09 23.42
CA LEU A 53 34.70 117.69 23.28
C LEU A 53 35.02 117.05 24.64
N THR A 54 35.49 117.83 25.62
CA THR A 54 35.76 117.32 26.98
C THR A 54 34.47 116.95 27.71
N GLU A 55 33.40 117.75 27.55
CA GLU A 55 32.08 117.41 28.12
C GLU A 55 31.50 116.14 27.50
N LYS A 56 31.56 116.01 26.17
CA LYS A 56 31.11 114.80 25.46
C LYS A 56 31.88 113.54 25.86
N GLU A 57 33.19 113.64 26.10
CA GLU A 57 33.99 112.51 26.59
C GLU A 57 33.52 112.02 27.97
N ASN A 58 33.22 112.95 28.88
CA ASN A 58 32.76 112.62 30.23
C ASN A 58 31.37 111.98 30.24
N GLU A 59 30.44 112.49 29.42
CA GLU A 59 29.12 111.88 29.24
C GLU A 59 29.24 110.42 28.76
N LYS A 60 30.09 110.18 27.75
CA LYS A 60 30.29 108.84 27.20
C LYS A 60 30.98 107.88 28.18
N LYS A 61 31.93 108.35 28.98
CA LYS A 61 32.53 107.55 30.06
C LYS A 61 31.51 107.10 31.10
N LEU A 62 30.58 107.98 31.49
CA LEU A 62 29.50 107.63 32.40
C LEU A 62 28.58 106.55 31.81
N THR A 63 28.23 106.67 30.52
CA THR A 63 27.43 105.62 29.85
C THR A 63 28.15 104.27 29.78
N LEU A 64 29.48 104.26 29.62
CA LEU A 64 30.28 103.04 29.60
C LEU A 64 30.30 102.33 30.97
N GLU A 65 30.38 103.09 32.07
CA GLU A 65 30.33 102.52 33.42
C GLU A 65 28.98 101.87 33.73
N ILE A 66 27.87 102.49 33.31
CA ILE A 66 26.52 101.93 33.46
C ILE A 66 26.40 100.61 32.68
N LEU A 67 26.82 100.59 31.41
CA LEU A 67 26.79 99.39 30.57
C LEU A 67 27.61 98.24 31.16
N ARG A 68 28.78 98.53 31.73
CA ARG A 68 29.64 97.52 32.40
C ARG A 68 28.99 96.94 33.64
N SER A 69 28.32 97.77 34.44
CA SER A 69 27.57 97.31 35.62
C SER A 69 26.39 96.40 35.23
N ASP A 70 25.63 96.78 34.20
CA ASP A 70 24.50 96.00 33.71
C ASP A 70 24.94 94.65 33.13
N LEU A 71 26.06 94.62 32.38
CA LEU A 71 26.67 93.39 31.88
C LEU A 71 27.10 92.44 33.00
N PHE A 72 27.69 92.96 34.07
CA PHE A 72 28.12 92.15 35.21
C PHE A 72 26.94 91.45 35.88
N ASN A 73 25.89 92.21 36.20
CA ASN A 73 24.68 91.67 36.84
C ASN A 73 23.98 90.63 35.94
N LEU A 74 23.89 90.91 34.63
CA LEU A 74 23.22 90.01 33.68
C LEU A 74 24.00 88.69 33.48
N ARG A 75 25.33 88.74 33.50
CA ARG A 75 26.18 87.53 33.44
C ARG A 75 26.05 86.66 34.68
N GLU A 76 25.91 87.24 35.86
CA GLU A 76 25.70 86.49 37.10
C GLU A 76 24.36 85.74 37.07
N ILE A 77 23.29 86.42 36.65
CA ILE A 77 21.97 85.82 36.47
C ILE A 77 22.00 84.71 35.41
N TYR A 78 22.67 84.94 34.27
CA TYR A 78 22.84 83.92 33.23
C TYR A 78 23.55 82.66 33.74
N SER A 79 24.64 82.82 34.49
CA SER A 79 25.40 81.70 35.06
C SER A 79 24.55 80.81 35.98
N GLN A 80 23.82 81.44 36.92
CA GLN A 80 22.93 80.70 37.83
C GLN A 80 21.81 79.97 37.09
N ARG A 81 21.18 80.64 36.11
CA ARG A 81 20.08 80.05 35.33
C ARG A 81 20.56 78.92 34.43
N LYS A 82 21.77 79.01 33.88
CA LYS A 82 22.40 77.96 33.08
C LYS A 82 22.73 76.72 33.91
N GLN A 83 23.24 76.87 35.14
CA GLN A 83 23.47 75.72 36.03
C GLN A 83 22.17 74.96 36.34
N ASN A 84 21.08 75.67 36.65
CA ASN A 84 19.78 75.04 36.87
C ASN A 84 19.25 74.32 35.61
N LEU A 85 19.54 74.84 34.41
CA LEU A 85 19.15 74.20 33.15
C LEU A 85 19.94 72.90 32.90
N ASP A 86 21.24 72.90 33.21
CA ASP A 86 22.11 71.73 33.08
C ASP A 86 21.72 70.60 34.06
N GLU A 87 21.26 70.93 35.27
CA GLU A 87 20.71 69.95 36.22
C GLU A 87 19.41 69.32 35.72
N LEU A 88 18.49 70.13 35.17
CA LEU A 88 17.26 69.62 34.55
C LEU A 88 17.56 68.74 33.34
N ALA A 89 18.56 69.09 32.52
CA ALA A 89 18.98 68.27 31.37
C ALA A 89 19.43 66.87 31.82
N ARG A 90 20.15 66.75 32.93
CA ARG A 90 20.56 65.43 33.49
C ARG A 90 19.37 64.59 33.93
N LEU A 91 18.43 65.19 34.65
CA LEU A 91 17.20 64.49 35.10
C LEU A 91 16.35 64.03 33.90
N LEU A 92 16.30 64.85 32.86
CA LEU A 92 15.57 64.53 31.63
C LEU A 92 16.21 63.35 30.88
N ASP A 93 17.54 63.30 30.80
CA ASP A 93 18.26 62.15 30.22
C ASP A 93 18.05 60.86 31.05
N GLU A 94 18.06 60.93 32.39
CA GLU A 94 17.78 59.77 33.25
C GLU A 94 16.36 59.21 33.03
N LYS A 95 15.37 60.10 32.92
CA LYS A 95 13.98 59.71 32.63
C LYS A 95 13.83 59.18 31.21
N ARG A 96 14.51 59.77 30.23
CA ARG A 96 14.54 59.28 28.84
C ARG A 96 15.07 57.85 28.75
N ILE A 97 16.16 57.54 29.46
CA ILE A 97 16.71 56.19 29.54
C ILE A 97 15.71 55.24 30.21
N SER A 98 15.03 55.70 31.27
CA SER A 98 14.01 54.90 31.97
C SER A 98 12.82 54.56 31.07
N VAL A 99 12.29 55.52 30.29
CA VAL A 99 11.24 55.29 29.29
C VAL A 99 11.70 54.28 28.24
N LYS A 100 12.94 54.42 27.74
CA LYS A 100 13.50 53.51 26.74
C LYS A 100 13.58 52.07 27.27
N ASN A 101 14.11 51.87 28.48
CA ASN A 101 14.25 50.54 29.08
C ASN A 101 12.90 49.88 29.34
N LEU A 102 11.91 50.63 29.84
CA LEU A 102 10.56 50.12 30.06
C LEU A 102 9.87 49.75 28.73
N ASN A 103 10.08 50.52 27.67
CA ASN A 103 9.60 50.18 26.33
C ASN A 103 10.25 48.90 25.77
N GLU A 104 11.57 48.74 25.94
CA GLU A 104 12.27 47.52 25.53
C GLU A 104 11.72 46.29 26.28
N TYR A 105 11.49 46.41 27.58
CA TYR A 105 10.93 45.33 28.40
C TYR A 105 9.46 45.01 28.04
N LEU A 106 8.66 46.04 27.70
CA LEU A 106 7.29 45.85 27.21
C LEU A 106 7.27 45.07 25.88
N ILE A 107 8.16 45.41 24.95
CA ILE A 107 8.29 44.72 23.65
C ILE A 107 8.72 43.26 23.87
N GLU A 108 9.66 43.00 24.77
CA GLU A 108 10.09 41.64 25.14
C GLU A 108 8.90 40.81 25.64
N LYS A 109 8.11 41.34 26.58
CA LYS A 109 6.94 40.66 27.12
C LYS A 109 5.83 40.44 26.08
N MET A 110 5.60 41.41 25.18
CA MET A 110 4.68 41.22 24.06
C MET A 110 5.13 40.11 23.10
N ASN A 111 6.43 40.01 22.83
CA ASN A 111 6.99 38.94 22.00
C ASN A 111 6.84 37.56 22.68
N GLU A 112 7.07 37.46 23.99
CA GLU A 112 6.82 36.22 24.75
C GLU A 112 5.34 35.79 24.68
N ILE A 113 4.40 36.72 24.89
CA ILE A 113 2.96 36.44 24.81
C ILE A 113 2.56 35.96 23.42
N THR A 114 3.03 36.64 22.36
CA THR A 114 2.71 36.26 20.98
C THR A 114 3.29 34.91 20.59
N ALA A 115 4.50 34.59 21.02
CA ALA A 115 5.09 33.27 20.83
C ALA A 115 4.27 32.16 21.51
N LYS A 116 3.89 32.37 22.79
CA LYS A 116 3.09 31.42 23.56
C LYS A 116 1.68 31.24 23.00
N ARG A 117 1.03 32.31 22.55
CA ARG A 117 -0.28 32.23 21.86
C ARG A 117 -0.18 31.41 20.56
N GLY A 118 0.92 31.58 19.81
CA GLY A 118 1.18 30.77 18.63
C GLY A 118 1.38 29.28 18.95
N GLU A 119 2.01 28.94 20.08
CA GLU A 119 2.10 27.55 20.57
C GLU A 119 0.72 26.99 20.94
N VAL A 120 -0.10 27.76 21.65
CA VAL A 120 -1.49 27.37 22.00
C VAL A 120 -2.30 27.07 20.74
N GLU A 121 -2.23 27.93 19.73
CA GLU A 121 -2.99 27.75 18.48
C GLU A 121 -2.55 26.49 17.71
N LYS A 122 -1.23 26.22 17.65
CA LYS A 122 -0.69 24.97 17.07
C LYS A 122 -1.17 23.73 17.81
N MET A 123 -1.16 23.74 19.15
CA MET A 123 -1.60 22.60 19.95
C MET A 123 -3.11 22.36 19.82
N ARG A 124 -3.92 23.44 19.78
CA ARG A 124 -5.36 23.34 19.52
C ARG A 124 -5.66 22.76 18.14
N ALA A 125 -4.98 23.23 17.09
CA ALA A 125 -5.13 22.68 15.75
C ALA A 125 -4.76 21.19 15.70
N ARG A 126 -3.72 20.76 16.42
CA ARG A 126 -3.35 19.35 16.51
C ARG A 126 -4.41 18.51 17.24
N MET A 127 -4.95 19.00 18.35
CA MET A 127 -6.07 18.34 19.05
C MET A 127 -7.31 18.22 18.17
N GLU A 128 -7.64 19.24 17.38
CA GLU A 128 -8.79 19.22 16.48
C GLU A 128 -8.61 18.20 15.35
N ASN A 129 -7.40 18.09 14.79
CA ASN A 129 -7.07 17.02 13.84
C ASN A 129 -7.24 15.62 14.46
N PHE A 130 -6.76 15.40 15.68
CA PHE A 130 -6.94 14.12 16.37
C PHE A 130 -8.41 13.80 16.66
N LYS A 131 -9.20 14.80 17.06
CA LYS A 131 -10.66 14.63 17.22
C LYS A 131 -11.33 14.25 15.91
N GLY A 132 -11.00 14.92 14.81
CA GLY A 132 -11.49 14.57 13.47
C GLY A 132 -11.10 13.16 13.04
N ARG A 133 -9.87 12.73 13.31
CA ARG A 133 -9.42 11.34 13.04
C ARG A 133 -10.21 10.33 13.86
N ILE A 134 -10.46 10.61 15.14
CA ILE A 134 -11.29 9.76 16.02
C ILE A 134 -12.72 9.64 15.48
N GLU A 135 -13.31 10.70 14.94
CA GLU A 135 -14.64 10.66 14.33
C GLU A 135 -14.67 9.74 13.09
N LEU A 136 -13.70 9.87 12.19
CA LEU A 136 -13.56 8.99 11.02
C LEU A 136 -13.39 7.51 11.43
N LEU A 137 -12.49 7.23 12.38
CA LEU A 137 -12.29 5.90 12.93
C LEU A 137 -13.57 5.34 13.58
N THR A 138 -14.39 6.19 14.18
CA THR A 138 -15.67 5.78 14.78
C THR A 138 -16.70 5.40 13.70
N GLU A 139 -16.68 6.07 12.55
CA GLU A 139 -17.52 5.72 11.41
C GLU A 139 -17.05 4.43 10.71
N GLU A 140 -15.73 4.26 10.53
CA GLU A 140 -15.12 3.01 10.04
C GLU A 140 -15.43 1.83 10.97
N LYS A 141 -15.33 2.00 12.29
CA LYS A 141 -15.73 0.97 13.25
C LYS A 141 -17.18 0.55 13.04
N ARG A 142 -18.08 1.50 12.82
CA ARG A 142 -19.51 1.24 12.64
C ARG A 142 -19.80 0.43 11.37
N SER A 143 -19.08 0.69 10.28
CA SER A 143 -19.24 -0.11 9.05
C SER A 143 -18.82 -1.56 9.28
N TYR A 144 -17.71 -1.80 9.98
CA TYR A 144 -17.28 -3.15 10.35
C TYR A 144 -18.24 -3.84 11.33
N GLU A 145 -18.84 -3.11 12.28
CA GLU A 145 -19.87 -3.66 13.17
C GLU A 145 -21.10 -4.12 12.38
N ASP A 146 -21.49 -3.39 11.33
CA ASP A 146 -22.60 -3.78 10.45
C ASP A 146 -22.22 -4.95 9.52
N GLU A 147 -20.96 -5.02 9.05
CA GLU A 147 -20.43 -6.19 8.34
C GLU A 147 -20.49 -7.46 9.21
N ILE A 148 -20.11 -7.36 10.49
CA ILE A 148 -20.18 -8.48 11.45
C ILE A 148 -21.62 -8.94 11.62
N LYS A 149 -22.58 -8.02 11.80
CA LYS A 149 -24.00 -8.38 11.92
C LYS A 149 -24.50 -9.12 10.68
N ASN A 150 -24.14 -8.64 9.49
CA ASN A 150 -24.54 -9.27 8.23
C ASN A 150 -23.91 -10.67 8.09
N ALA A 151 -22.62 -10.81 8.42
CA ALA A 151 -21.93 -12.10 8.42
C ALA A 151 -22.55 -13.08 9.43
N ASP A 152 -22.98 -12.60 10.60
CA ASP A 152 -23.67 -13.44 11.60
C ASP A 152 -25.05 -13.91 11.13
N VAL A 153 -25.81 -13.06 10.45
CA VAL A 153 -27.09 -13.46 9.84
C VAL A 153 -26.84 -14.52 8.76
N GLU A 154 -25.87 -14.31 7.86
CA GLU A 154 -25.50 -15.27 6.82
C GLU A 154 -25.04 -16.61 7.44
N LEU A 155 -24.17 -16.57 8.45
CA LEU A 155 -23.67 -17.74 9.15
C LEU A 155 -24.80 -18.59 9.74
N ASN A 156 -25.75 -17.95 10.43
CA ASN A 156 -26.91 -18.65 11.00
C ASN A 156 -27.74 -19.35 9.91
N THR A 157 -28.00 -18.68 8.78
CA THR A 157 -28.74 -19.31 7.67
C THR A 157 -27.99 -20.50 7.04
N LEU A 158 -26.67 -20.41 6.92
CA LEU A 158 -25.85 -21.50 6.40
C LEU A 158 -25.76 -22.68 7.37
N LEU A 159 -25.69 -22.41 8.68
CA LEU A 159 -25.70 -23.45 9.71
C LEU A 159 -27.04 -24.20 9.74
N GLU A 160 -28.16 -23.50 9.61
CA GLU A 160 -29.48 -24.12 9.47
C GLU A 160 -29.55 -25.01 8.20
N LYS A 161 -29.07 -24.51 7.07
CA LYS A 161 -29.01 -25.27 5.81
C LYS A 161 -28.13 -26.52 5.94
N LYS A 162 -26.98 -26.42 6.62
CA LYS A 162 -26.09 -27.56 6.90
C LYS A 162 -26.79 -28.61 7.76
N ALA A 163 -27.54 -28.20 8.79
CA ALA A 163 -28.28 -29.11 9.65
C ALA A 163 -29.36 -29.89 8.88
N ILE A 164 -30.06 -29.24 7.95
CA ILE A 164 -31.05 -29.89 7.07
C ILE A 164 -30.35 -30.94 6.19
N LEU A 165 -29.25 -30.57 5.52
CA LEU A 165 -28.51 -31.49 4.64
C LEU A 165 -27.92 -32.68 5.39
N LEU A 166 -27.44 -32.50 6.63
CA LEU A 166 -26.95 -33.60 7.47
C LEU A 166 -28.06 -34.60 7.84
N ASN A 167 -29.28 -34.11 8.09
CA ASN A 167 -30.44 -34.97 8.32
C ASN A 167 -30.84 -35.73 7.03
N GLU A 168 -30.82 -35.05 5.88
CA GLU A 168 -31.06 -35.69 4.58
C GLU A 168 -30.01 -36.77 4.29
N LEU A 169 -28.73 -36.49 4.54
CA LEU A 169 -27.64 -37.45 4.40
C LEU A 169 -27.86 -38.70 5.25
N ALA A 170 -28.16 -38.52 6.54
CA ALA A 170 -28.41 -39.63 7.46
C ALA A 170 -29.60 -40.49 7.00
N SER A 171 -30.66 -39.87 6.47
CA SER A 171 -31.81 -40.58 5.92
C SER A 171 -31.47 -41.38 4.65
N ALA A 172 -30.68 -40.79 3.73
CA ALA A 172 -30.26 -41.42 2.49
C ALA A 172 -29.29 -42.58 2.74
N GLU A 173 -28.32 -42.41 3.64
CA GLU A 173 -27.40 -43.48 4.06
C GLU A 173 -28.14 -44.65 4.73
N LYS A 174 -29.16 -44.37 5.53
CA LYS A 174 -30.00 -45.41 6.13
C LYS A 174 -30.73 -46.23 5.05
N ILE A 175 -31.35 -45.56 4.08
CA ILE A 175 -32.05 -46.22 2.96
C ILE A 175 -31.07 -47.05 2.12
N LEU A 176 -29.87 -46.51 1.84
CA LEU A 176 -28.84 -47.23 1.11
C LEU A 176 -28.43 -48.52 1.84
N ARG A 177 -28.15 -48.46 3.15
CA ARG A 177 -27.81 -49.64 3.96
C ARG A 177 -28.94 -50.68 4.01
N GLU A 178 -30.19 -50.24 4.16
CA GLU A 178 -31.35 -51.15 4.14
C GLU A 178 -31.46 -51.88 2.79
N LYS A 179 -31.24 -51.17 1.68
CA LYS A 179 -31.28 -51.75 0.33
C LYS A 179 -30.07 -52.64 0.03
N GLU A 180 -28.89 -52.31 0.53
CA GLU A 180 -27.70 -53.17 0.47
C GLU A 180 -27.92 -54.49 1.23
N SER A 181 -28.41 -54.40 2.47
CA SER A 181 -28.73 -55.58 3.28
C SER A 181 -29.79 -56.46 2.64
N LEU A 182 -30.84 -55.87 2.06
CA LEU A 182 -31.88 -56.61 1.34
C LEU A 182 -31.34 -57.29 0.09
N LYS A 183 -30.47 -56.61 -0.67
CA LYS A 183 -29.85 -57.18 -1.87
C LYS A 183 -28.96 -58.37 -1.52
N GLU A 184 -28.23 -58.29 -0.40
CA GLU A 184 -27.39 -59.39 0.07
C GLU A 184 -28.22 -60.57 0.59
N SER A 185 -29.29 -60.33 1.35
CA SER A 185 -30.18 -61.41 1.81
C SER A 185 -30.82 -62.16 0.63
N LEU A 186 -31.27 -61.43 -0.40
CA LEU A 186 -31.83 -62.03 -1.61
C LEU A 186 -30.78 -62.86 -2.38
N ARG A 187 -29.52 -62.42 -2.42
CA ARG A 187 -28.43 -63.20 -3.03
C ARG A 187 -28.17 -64.51 -2.31
N VAL A 188 -28.18 -64.50 -0.98
CA VAL A 188 -28.06 -65.72 -0.17
C VAL A 188 -29.22 -66.67 -0.43
N GLU A 189 -30.46 -66.17 -0.48
CA GLU A 189 -31.64 -66.97 -0.83
C GLU A 189 -31.53 -67.60 -2.23
N ILE A 190 -31.06 -66.83 -3.22
CA ILE A 190 -30.82 -67.32 -4.59
C ILE A 190 -29.77 -68.44 -4.59
N GLU A 191 -28.67 -68.30 -3.86
CA GLU A 191 -27.62 -69.33 -3.77
C GLU A 191 -28.15 -70.62 -3.14
N GLU A 192 -28.98 -70.53 -2.10
CA GLU A 192 -29.65 -71.69 -1.49
C GLU A 192 -30.62 -72.38 -2.46
N LEU A 193 -31.41 -71.61 -3.20
CA LEU A 193 -32.31 -72.15 -4.22
C LEU A 193 -31.54 -72.80 -5.38
N GLN A 194 -30.41 -72.22 -5.80
CA GLN A 194 -29.52 -72.82 -6.81
C GLN A 194 -28.92 -74.15 -6.32
N LYS A 195 -28.50 -74.24 -5.05
CA LYS A 195 -28.04 -75.51 -4.45
C LYS A 195 -29.15 -76.56 -4.45
N LYS A 196 -30.39 -76.18 -4.10
CA LYS A 196 -31.57 -77.07 -4.15
C LYS A 196 -31.87 -77.53 -5.58
N SER A 197 -31.85 -76.61 -6.54
CA SER A 197 -32.04 -76.91 -7.97
C SER A 197 -31.00 -77.92 -8.48
N PHE A 198 -29.71 -77.73 -8.13
CA PHE A 198 -28.64 -78.66 -8.49
C PHE A 198 -28.81 -80.05 -7.86
N ALA A 199 -29.24 -80.12 -6.59
CA ALA A 199 -29.51 -81.38 -5.91
C ALA A 199 -30.64 -82.17 -6.60
N ILE A 200 -31.75 -81.49 -6.94
CA ILE A 200 -32.88 -82.10 -7.66
C ILE A 200 -32.45 -82.56 -9.06
N GLN A 201 -31.67 -81.76 -9.80
CA GLN A 201 -31.12 -82.17 -11.10
C GLN A 201 -30.23 -83.41 -11.00
N SER A 202 -29.39 -83.50 -9.96
CA SER A 202 -28.55 -84.67 -9.71
C SER A 202 -29.38 -85.93 -9.42
N GLU A 203 -30.46 -85.82 -8.64
CA GLU A 203 -31.38 -86.93 -8.38
C GLU A 203 -32.13 -87.40 -9.63
N ILE A 204 -32.62 -86.46 -10.44
CA ILE A 204 -33.23 -86.75 -11.74
C ILE A 204 -32.23 -87.53 -12.60
N GLY A 205 -30.98 -87.07 -12.69
CA GLY A 205 -29.92 -87.74 -13.45
C GLY A 205 -29.72 -89.19 -13.00
N LYS A 206 -29.61 -89.45 -11.69
CA LYS A 206 -29.44 -90.80 -11.13
C LYS A 206 -30.62 -91.72 -11.48
N LYS A 207 -31.87 -91.24 -11.33
CA LYS A 207 -33.06 -92.04 -11.62
C LYS A 207 -33.22 -92.31 -13.12
N VAL A 208 -32.92 -91.33 -13.98
CA VAL A 208 -32.94 -91.50 -15.45
C VAL A 208 -31.90 -92.54 -15.89
N SER A 209 -30.65 -92.45 -15.42
CA SER A 209 -29.62 -93.45 -15.76
C SER A 209 -30.01 -94.88 -15.33
N LYS A 210 -30.74 -95.02 -14.21
CA LYS A 210 -31.24 -96.31 -13.74
C LYS A 210 -32.40 -96.84 -14.60
N ILE A 211 -33.29 -95.97 -15.06
CA ILE A 211 -34.36 -96.33 -16.02
C ILE A 211 -33.74 -96.84 -17.32
N ASP A 212 -32.78 -96.10 -17.88
CA ASP A 212 -32.13 -96.44 -19.15
C ASP A 212 -31.44 -97.81 -19.06
N PHE A 213 -30.73 -98.08 -17.94
CA PHE A 213 -30.12 -99.38 -17.67
C PHE A 213 -31.14 -100.54 -17.62
N LEU A 214 -32.28 -100.35 -16.94
CA LEU A 214 -33.34 -101.37 -16.84
C LEU A 214 -34.01 -101.64 -18.19
N LYS A 215 -34.22 -100.60 -19.01
CA LYS A 215 -34.74 -100.74 -20.39
C LYS A 215 -33.78 -101.55 -21.26
N ASP A 216 -32.48 -101.24 -21.19
CA ASP A 216 -31.42 -101.93 -21.93
C ASP A 216 -31.35 -103.45 -21.63
N LEU A 217 -31.59 -103.83 -20.37
CA LEU A 217 -31.60 -105.25 -19.96
C LEU A 217 -32.79 -106.03 -20.52
N ILE A 218 -33.98 -105.40 -20.61
CA ILE A 218 -35.18 -106.03 -21.17
C ILE A 218 -35.01 -106.26 -22.67
N GLU A 219 -34.51 -105.26 -23.42
CA GLU A 219 -34.37 -105.36 -24.89
C GLU A 219 -33.34 -106.40 -25.34
N LYS A 220 -32.31 -106.65 -24.53
CA LYS A 220 -31.24 -107.61 -24.87
C LYS A 220 -31.55 -109.06 -24.50
N HIS A 221 -32.71 -109.34 -23.89
CA HIS A 221 -33.16 -110.68 -23.47
C HIS A 221 -32.08 -111.51 -22.73
N VAL A 222 -31.26 -110.85 -21.90
CA VAL A 222 -30.05 -111.42 -21.27
C VAL A 222 -30.37 -112.61 -20.35
N ASP A 223 -31.63 -112.71 -19.91
CA ASP A 223 -32.10 -113.70 -18.94
C ASP A 223 -32.54 -115.05 -19.56
N LEU A 224 -32.44 -115.22 -20.88
CA LEU A 224 -32.78 -116.44 -21.62
C LEU A 224 -31.53 -117.29 -21.93
N SER A 225 -31.68 -118.62 -22.02
CA SER A 225 -30.59 -119.51 -22.47
C SER A 225 -30.22 -119.24 -23.94
N GLU A 226 -28.97 -119.51 -24.35
CA GLU A 226 -28.47 -119.18 -25.71
C GLU A 226 -29.36 -119.74 -26.84
N GLY A 227 -29.98 -120.92 -26.64
CA GLY A 227 -30.92 -121.52 -27.58
C GLY A 227 -32.28 -120.82 -27.59
N ALA A 228 -32.78 -120.39 -26.43
CA ALA A 228 -34.04 -119.65 -26.34
C ALA A 228 -33.91 -118.25 -26.93
N GLN A 229 -32.80 -117.55 -26.64
CA GLN A 229 -32.45 -116.27 -27.29
C GLN A 229 -32.39 -116.41 -28.81
N TYR A 230 -31.72 -117.46 -29.32
CA TYR A 230 -31.60 -117.67 -30.76
C TYR A 230 -32.97 -117.84 -31.44
N LEU A 231 -33.90 -118.56 -30.81
CA LEU A 231 -35.24 -118.76 -31.34
C LEU A 231 -36.10 -117.49 -31.31
N VAL A 232 -36.05 -116.72 -30.22
CA VAL A 232 -36.78 -115.45 -30.11
C VAL A 232 -36.23 -114.42 -31.10
N GLN A 233 -34.91 -114.36 -31.31
CA GLN A 233 -34.31 -113.38 -32.22
C GLN A 233 -34.40 -113.77 -33.70
N ASN A 234 -34.27 -115.06 -34.05
CA ASN A 234 -34.05 -115.49 -35.44
C ASN A 234 -35.14 -116.40 -36.03
N TYR A 235 -36.05 -116.94 -35.22
CA TYR A 235 -37.12 -117.83 -35.69
C TYR A 235 -38.51 -117.23 -35.50
N ASN A 236 -38.93 -117.02 -34.26
CA ASN A 236 -40.23 -116.45 -33.95
C ASN A 236 -40.10 -115.44 -32.81
N PRO A 237 -40.12 -114.12 -33.11
CA PRO A 237 -40.05 -113.08 -32.10
C PRO A 237 -41.29 -113.01 -31.19
N ASN A 238 -42.35 -113.75 -31.50
CA ASN A 238 -43.52 -113.87 -30.63
C ASN A 238 -43.40 -114.96 -29.58
N PHE A 239 -42.32 -115.76 -29.59
CA PHE A 239 -42.05 -116.68 -28.49
C PHE A 239 -41.81 -115.88 -27.21
N LYS A 240 -42.70 -116.08 -26.24
CA LYS A 240 -42.59 -115.46 -24.92
C LYS A 240 -42.00 -116.48 -23.94
N SER A 241 -41.07 -116.03 -23.11
CA SER A 241 -40.62 -116.80 -21.96
C SER A 241 -41.64 -116.73 -20.83
N VAL A 242 -41.56 -117.67 -19.89
CA VAL A 242 -42.36 -117.64 -18.65
C VAL A 242 -42.07 -116.35 -17.85
N SER A 243 -40.82 -115.86 -17.83
CA SER A 243 -40.46 -114.57 -17.21
C SER A 243 -41.06 -113.33 -17.90
N ASP A 244 -41.36 -113.39 -19.20
CA ASP A 244 -41.93 -112.25 -19.94
C ASP A 244 -43.43 -112.06 -19.72
N VAL A 245 -44.11 -113.10 -19.23
CA VAL A 245 -45.58 -113.15 -19.09
C VAL A 245 -46.06 -113.07 -17.65
N ILE A 246 -45.13 -112.99 -16.70
CA ILE A 246 -45.37 -112.96 -15.25
C ILE A 246 -44.91 -111.61 -14.69
N ASP A 247 -45.82 -110.92 -14.01
CA ASP A 247 -45.53 -109.74 -13.20
C ASP A 247 -45.72 -110.06 -11.71
N VAL A 248 -44.79 -109.58 -10.88
CA VAL A 248 -44.72 -109.85 -9.44
C VAL A 248 -44.37 -108.57 -8.71
N ASP A 249 -44.91 -108.40 -7.50
CA ASP A 249 -44.47 -107.32 -6.62
C ASP A 249 -43.00 -107.51 -6.20
N PRO A 250 -42.19 -106.43 -6.09
CA PRO A 250 -40.77 -106.53 -5.77
C PRO A 250 -40.46 -107.29 -4.47
N GLU A 251 -41.41 -107.32 -3.53
CA GLU A 251 -41.28 -108.05 -2.26
C GLU A 251 -41.22 -109.58 -2.45
N TYR A 252 -41.85 -110.11 -3.51
CA TYR A 252 -41.95 -111.56 -3.75
C TYR A 252 -41.11 -112.04 -4.93
N SER A 253 -40.44 -111.14 -5.65
CA SER A 253 -39.73 -111.47 -6.90
C SER A 253 -38.71 -112.60 -6.71
N HIS A 254 -37.98 -112.58 -5.59
CA HIS A 254 -36.92 -113.54 -5.32
C HIS A 254 -37.45 -114.93 -4.96
N ALA A 255 -38.54 -114.99 -4.19
CA ALA A 255 -39.22 -116.23 -3.87
C ALA A 255 -39.78 -116.91 -5.12
N ILE A 256 -40.42 -116.13 -6.00
CA ILE A 256 -41.04 -116.65 -7.22
C ILE A 256 -39.99 -117.05 -8.25
N GLU A 257 -38.91 -116.28 -8.38
CA GLU A 257 -37.76 -116.62 -9.22
C GLU A 257 -37.12 -117.94 -8.79
N SER A 258 -36.96 -118.14 -7.48
CA SER A 258 -36.42 -119.38 -6.94
C SER A 258 -37.35 -120.56 -7.19
N ALA A 259 -38.67 -120.37 -7.02
CA ALA A 259 -39.68 -121.39 -7.30
C ALA A 259 -39.70 -121.81 -8.78
N LEU A 260 -39.61 -120.85 -9.71
CA LEU A 260 -39.55 -121.13 -11.14
C LEU A 260 -38.21 -121.75 -11.55
N GLY A 261 -37.08 -121.28 -11.01
CA GLY A 261 -35.75 -121.73 -11.40
C GLY A 261 -35.53 -121.68 -12.91
N GLU A 262 -35.07 -122.78 -13.51
CA GLU A 262 -34.87 -122.88 -14.97
C GLU A 262 -36.17 -122.75 -15.78
N SER A 263 -37.34 -122.99 -15.17
CA SER A 263 -38.63 -122.88 -15.85
C SER A 263 -39.02 -121.45 -16.19
N ALA A 264 -38.42 -120.44 -15.54
CA ALA A 264 -38.59 -119.03 -15.90
C ALA A 264 -38.15 -118.75 -17.35
N GLY A 265 -37.14 -119.48 -17.84
CA GLY A 265 -36.61 -119.36 -19.20
C GLY A 265 -37.28 -120.28 -20.23
N TYR A 266 -38.33 -121.01 -19.87
CA TYR A 266 -39.03 -121.90 -20.82
C TYR A 266 -39.85 -121.08 -21.81
N LEU A 267 -39.87 -121.51 -23.07
CA LEU A 267 -40.63 -120.83 -24.12
C LEU A 267 -42.04 -121.41 -24.22
N ILE A 268 -43.04 -120.53 -24.23
CA ILE A 268 -44.45 -120.91 -24.34
C ILE A 268 -44.82 -120.95 -25.83
N VAL A 269 -45.37 -122.07 -26.28
CA VAL A 269 -45.86 -122.26 -27.65
C VAL A 269 -47.29 -122.77 -27.65
N ASP A 270 -48.03 -122.53 -28.73
CA ASP A 270 -49.45 -122.89 -28.76
C ASP A 270 -49.63 -124.40 -28.99
N THR A 271 -48.81 -125.01 -29.87
CA THR A 271 -48.98 -126.41 -30.34
C THR A 271 -47.68 -127.24 -30.26
N VAL A 272 -47.82 -128.57 -30.23
CA VAL A 272 -46.65 -129.49 -30.22
C VAL A 272 -45.86 -129.42 -31.54
N ASP A 273 -46.55 -129.23 -32.66
CA ASP A 273 -45.95 -129.07 -33.99
C ASP A 273 -44.97 -127.88 -34.05
N GLU A 274 -45.30 -126.80 -33.34
CA GLU A 274 -44.48 -125.60 -33.27
C GLU A 274 -43.21 -125.82 -32.42
N ALA A 275 -43.34 -126.54 -31.30
CA ALA A 275 -42.19 -126.98 -30.51
C ALA A 275 -41.25 -127.89 -31.32
N GLU A 276 -41.79 -128.88 -32.06
CA GLU A 276 -40.97 -129.80 -32.86
C GLU A 276 -40.18 -129.08 -33.95
N LYS A 277 -40.81 -128.16 -34.69
CA LYS A 277 -40.13 -127.33 -35.69
C LYS A 277 -39.03 -126.47 -35.07
N ALA A 278 -39.30 -125.86 -33.91
CA ALA A 278 -38.29 -125.08 -33.20
C ALA A 278 -37.11 -125.97 -32.73
N ILE A 279 -37.38 -127.20 -32.28
CA ILE A 279 -36.35 -128.18 -31.90
C ILE A 279 -35.53 -128.63 -33.12
N GLU A 280 -36.15 -128.84 -34.29
CA GLU A 280 -35.43 -129.15 -35.53
C GLU A 280 -34.46 -128.04 -35.92
N ILE A 281 -34.87 -126.78 -35.80
CA ILE A 281 -34.01 -125.61 -36.08
C ILE A 281 -32.84 -125.55 -35.09
N LEU A 282 -33.09 -125.78 -33.81
CA LEU A 282 -32.02 -125.85 -32.79
C LEU A 282 -31.03 -126.99 -33.08
N LYS A 283 -31.53 -128.17 -33.48
CA LYS A 283 -30.70 -129.32 -33.88
C LYS A 283 -29.88 -129.03 -35.14
N ALA A 284 -30.47 -128.40 -36.15
CA ALA A 284 -29.76 -128.04 -37.38
C ALA A 284 -28.61 -127.05 -37.13
N GLN A 285 -28.76 -126.18 -36.12
CA GLN A 285 -27.80 -125.12 -35.80
C GLN A 285 -26.89 -125.44 -34.60
N ASN A 286 -26.93 -126.67 -34.06
CA ASN A 286 -26.17 -127.10 -32.87
C ASN A 286 -26.30 -126.13 -31.67
N LYS A 287 -27.50 -125.59 -31.46
CA LYS A 287 -27.77 -124.67 -30.35
C LYS A 287 -28.17 -125.41 -29.08
N SER A 288 -28.06 -124.72 -27.94
CA SER A 288 -28.32 -125.31 -26.62
C SER A 288 -29.77 -125.76 -26.47
N LYS A 289 -30.00 -126.70 -25.55
CA LYS A 289 -31.32 -127.29 -25.30
C LYS A 289 -32.29 -126.22 -24.80
N VAL A 290 -33.51 -126.24 -25.31
CA VAL A 290 -34.61 -125.36 -24.89
C VAL A 290 -35.78 -126.24 -24.48
N THR A 291 -36.43 -125.88 -23.38
CA THR A 291 -37.67 -126.51 -22.93
C THR A 291 -38.85 -125.66 -23.36
N PHE A 292 -39.85 -126.30 -23.95
CA PHE A 292 -41.08 -125.65 -24.41
C PHE A 292 -42.26 -126.08 -23.53
N ILE A 293 -43.16 -125.14 -23.29
CA ILE A 293 -44.45 -125.39 -22.66
C ILE A 293 -45.53 -125.23 -23.73
N CYS A 294 -46.17 -126.35 -24.13
CA CYS A 294 -47.22 -126.35 -25.15
C CYS A 294 -48.60 -126.14 -24.53
N LEU A 295 -49.25 -125.02 -24.82
CA LEU A 295 -50.56 -124.67 -24.25
C LEU A 295 -51.65 -125.70 -24.57
N GLU A 296 -51.66 -126.29 -25.76
CA GLU A 296 -52.62 -127.32 -26.18
C GLU A 296 -52.64 -128.56 -25.27
N LYS A 297 -51.50 -128.91 -24.65
CA LYS A 297 -51.36 -130.13 -23.85
C LYS A 297 -51.68 -129.94 -22.37
N ILE A 298 -51.90 -128.71 -21.92
CA ILE A 298 -52.16 -128.41 -20.50
C ILE A 298 -53.67 -128.53 -20.23
N PRO A 299 -54.10 -129.39 -19.28
CA PRO A 299 -55.51 -129.50 -18.89
C PRO A 299 -56.11 -128.16 -18.45
N GLU A 300 -57.41 -127.97 -18.67
CA GLU A 300 -58.09 -126.70 -18.35
C GLU A 300 -58.19 -126.39 -16.85
N ASN A 301 -58.13 -127.41 -15.99
CA ASN A 301 -58.16 -127.30 -14.53
C ASN A 301 -56.99 -128.09 -13.93
N TYR A 302 -55.91 -127.40 -13.57
CA TYR A 302 -54.73 -128.01 -12.92
C TYR A 302 -54.67 -127.70 -11.42
N ALA A 303 -55.05 -126.49 -11.00
CA ALA A 303 -54.92 -126.04 -9.63
C ALA A 303 -55.74 -126.88 -8.63
N THR A 304 -55.04 -127.53 -7.70
CA THR A 304 -55.59 -128.28 -6.56
C THR A 304 -55.26 -127.57 -5.24
N ASN A 305 -55.22 -126.23 -5.25
CA ASN A 305 -54.84 -125.43 -4.10
C ASN A 305 -55.84 -125.59 -2.96
N LEU A 306 -55.39 -126.15 -1.83
CA LEU A 306 -56.15 -126.23 -0.59
C LEU A 306 -56.13 -124.87 0.14
N PRO A 307 -57.17 -124.54 0.93
CA PRO A 307 -57.13 -123.34 1.77
C PRO A 307 -56.03 -123.48 2.84
N VAL A 308 -55.08 -122.55 2.82
CA VAL A 308 -53.91 -122.52 3.71
C VAL A 308 -54.14 -121.49 4.82
N ASN A 309 -53.96 -121.90 6.08
CA ASN A 309 -54.11 -121.10 7.28
C ASN A 309 -52.98 -121.46 8.27
N GLY A 310 -51.98 -120.59 8.40
CA GLY A 310 -50.88 -120.78 9.34
C GLY A 310 -50.10 -119.47 9.56
N SER A 311 -49.54 -119.28 10.75
CA SER A 311 -48.69 -118.12 11.03
C SER A 311 -47.40 -118.20 10.20
N GLY A 312 -47.20 -117.25 9.28
CA GLY A 312 -45.99 -117.19 8.44
C GLY A 312 -46.15 -117.69 7.01
N VAL A 313 -47.35 -118.17 6.63
CA VAL A 313 -47.70 -118.45 5.22
C VAL A 313 -48.21 -117.18 4.56
N ILE A 314 -47.63 -116.81 3.41
CA ILE A 314 -48.00 -115.59 2.65
C ILE A 314 -49.13 -115.91 1.67
N GLY A 315 -49.00 -117.01 0.93
CA GLY A 315 -49.98 -117.45 -0.05
C GLY A 315 -49.38 -118.42 -1.06
N TRP A 316 -50.21 -118.96 -1.95
CA TRP A 316 -49.74 -119.79 -3.06
C TRP A 316 -48.98 -118.94 -4.08
N ALA A 317 -47.87 -119.48 -4.61
CA ALA A 317 -47.01 -118.75 -5.53
C ALA A 317 -47.74 -118.34 -6.82
N ASN A 318 -48.67 -119.18 -7.32
CA ASN A 318 -49.49 -118.85 -8.48
C ASN A 318 -50.50 -117.71 -8.24
N ASP A 319 -50.91 -117.46 -6.99
CA ASP A 319 -51.84 -116.38 -6.62
C ASP A 319 -51.13 -115.03 -6.39
N LEU A 320 -49.83 -115.08 -6.08
CA LEU A 320 -48.97 -113.90 -5.87
C LEU A 320 -48.42 -113.32 -7.19
N ILE A 321 -48.87 -113.86 -8.32
CA ILE A 321 -48.45 -113.50 -9.67
C ILE A 321 -49.61 -112.90 -10.46
N SER A 322 -49.32 -111.84 -11.21
CA SER A 322 -50.20 -111.30 -12.25
C SER A 322 -49.74 -111.75 -13.63
N CYS A 323 -50.63 -112.33 -14.44
CA CYS A 323 -50.36 -112.73 -15.83
C CYS A 323 -51.61 -112.60 -16.71
N GLU A 324 -51.44 -112.59 -18.05
CA GLU A 324 -52.59 -112.65 -18.97
C GLU A 324 -53.38 -113.96 -18.79
N LYS A 325 -54.71 -113.90 -18.93
CA LYS A 325 -55.62 -115.04 -18.67
C LYS A 325 -55.25 -116.32 -19.44
N LYS A 326 -54.67 -116.19 -20.64
CA LYS A 326 -54.23 -117.32 -21.47
C LYS A 326 -53.03 -118.08 -20.90
N PHE A 327 -52.16 -117.41 -20.14
CA PHE A 327 -50.97 -118.00 -19.54
C PHE A 327 -51.20 -118.45 -18.10
N LYS A 328 -52.37 -118.19 -17.51
CA LYS A 328 -52.68 -118.63 -16.14
C LYS A 328 -52.52 -120.15 -15.98
N LYS A 329 -52.90 -120.93 -17.00
CA LYS A 329 -52.68 -122.38 -17.04
C LYS A 329 -51.20 -122.78 -16.94
N VAL A 330 -50.29 -121.97 -17.49
CA VAL A 330 -48.83 -122.19 -17.41
C VAL A 330 -48.31 -121.84 -16.01
N VAL A 331 -48.81 -120.74 -15.44
CA VAL A 331 -48.45 -120.35 -14.06
C VAL A 331 -48.93 -121.41 -13.07
N ASP A 332 -50.16 -121.89 -13.20
CA ASP A 332 -50.69 -122.95 -12.34
C ASP A 332 -49.87 -124.25 -12.50
N LEU A 333 -49.54 -124.67 -13.72
CA LEU A 333 -48.71 -125.87 -13.96
C LEU A 333 -47.34 -125.83 -13.26
N LEU A 334 -46.72 -124.65 -13.18
CA LEU A 334 -45.35 -124.51 -12.66
C LEU A 334 -45.32 -124.20 -11.16
N LEU A 335 -46.37 -123.57 -10.63
CA LEU A 335 -46.34 -122.92 -9.32
C LEU A 335 -47.49 -123.29 -8.38
N ASP A 336 -48.43 -124.14 -8.79
CA ASP A 336 -49.52 -124.60 -7.92
C ASP A 336 -49.04 -125.43 -6.72
N GLU A 337 -47.93 -126.16 -6.86
CA GLU A 337 -47.31 -126.91 -5.77
C GLU A 337 -46.50 -126.02 -4.81
N PHE A 338 -46.29 -124.73 -5.14
CA PHE A 338 -45.42 -123.84 -4.37
C PHE A 338 -46.19 -122.91 -3.44
N LEU A 339 -45.88 -122.99 -2.15
CA LEU A 339 -46.41 -122.13 -1.11
C LEU A 339 -45.34 -121.14 -0.64
N VAL A 340 -45.60 -119.85 -0.75
CA VAL A 340 -44.67 -118.80 -0.31
C VAL A 340 -44.83 -118.57 1.19
N VAL A 341 -43.72 -118.62 1.91
CA VAL A 341 -43.65 -118.48 3.37
C VAL A 341 -42.60 -117.43 3.76
N ARG A 342 -42.71 -116.89 4.98
CA ARG A 342 -41.87 -115.78 5.41
C ARG A 342 -40.42 -116.20 5.67
N ASP A 343 -40.23 -117.35 6.32
CA ASP A 343 -38.92 -117.83 6.78
C ASP A 343 -38.86 -119.36 6.84
N LYS A 344 -37.66 -119.88 7.12
CA LYS A 344 -37.39 -121.32 7.28
C LYS A 344 -38.28 -122.00 8.32
N ASN A 345 -38.58 -121.34 9.44
CA ASN A 345 -39.41 -121.94 10.49
C ASN A 345 -40.85 -122.13 9.99
N SER A 346 -41.37 -121.13 9.29
CA SER A 346 -42.67 -121.15 8.64
C SER A 346 -42.74 -122.24 7.56
N ALA A 347 -41.65 -122.46 6.80
CA ALA A 347 -41.55 -123.53 5.82
C ALA A 347 -41.68 -124.93 6.45
N ILE A 348 -40.94 -125.18 7.55
CA ILE A 348 -40.97 -126.47 8.26
C ILE A 348 -42.35 -126.73 8.88
N GLU A 349 -43.00 -125.70 9.42
CA GLU A 349 -44.35 -125.82 9.99
C GLU A 349 -45.41 -126.07 8.91
N ALA A 350 -45.34 -125.38 7.78
CA ALA A 350 -46.23 -125.59 6.64
C ALA A 350 -46.12 -127.02 6.10
N LEU A 351 -44.91 -127.57 5.92
CA LEU A 351 -44.72 -128.95 5.46
C LEU A 351 -45.27 -130.02 6.41
N LYS A 352 -45.35 -129.75 7.72
CA LYS A 352 -45.97 -130.68 8.68
C LYS A 352 -47.48 -130.68 8.59
N ASN A 353 -48.07 -129.51 8.32
CA ASN A 353 -49.51 -129.31 8.34
C ASN A 353 -50.18 -129.60 6.99
N TYR A 354 -49.44 -129.41 5.90
CA TYR A 354 -49.90 -129.60 4.52
C TYR A 354 -48.97 -130.63 3.88
N GLY A 355 -49.36 -131.91 3.83
CA GLY A 355 -48.62 -132.92 3.07
C GLY A 355 -48.76 -132.68 1.56
N ASN A 356 -47.73 -133.03 0.77
CA ASN A 356 -47.62 -132.80 -0.69
C ASN A 356 -47.55 -131.31 -1.12
N VAL A 357 -46.80 -130.44 -0.43
CA VAL A 357 -46.53 -129.05 -0.89
C VAL A 357 -45.04 -128.73 -0.88
N LYS A 358 -44.61 -127.80 -1.73
CA LYS A 358 -43.25 -127.24 -1.76
C LYS A 358 -43.29 -125.83 -1.17
N CYS A 359 -42.57 -125.57 -0.10
CA CYS A 359 -42.53 -124.24 0.51
C CYS A 359 -41.33 -123.45 -0.02
N VAL A 360 -41.52 -122.18 -0.39
CA VAL A 360 -40.43 -121.26 -0.77
C VAL A 360 -40.43 -120.04 0.15
N THR A 361 -39.28 -119.72 0.73
CA THR A 361 -39.12 -118.54 1.59
C THR A 361 -38.98 -117.26 0.76
N LEU A 362 -39.17 -116.09 1.38
CA LEU A 362 -38.88 -114.79 0.74
C LEU A 362 -37.42 -114.67 0.25
N GLU A 363 -36.49 -115.37 0.90
CA GLU A 363 -35.08 -115.42 0.52
C GLU A 363 -34.77 -116.50 -0.53
N GLY A 364 -35.79 -117.20 -1.05
CA GLY A 364 -35.63 -118.15 -2.16
C GLY A 364 -35.22 -119.57 -1.76
N GLU A 365 -35.15 -119.88 -0.47
CA GLU A 365 -34.91 -121.25 0.01
C GLU A 365 -36.17 -122.12 -0.21
N ILE A 366 -36.01 -123.31 -0.81
CA ILE A 366 -37.10 -124.24 -1.10
C ILE A 366 -37.02 -125.46 -0.19
N PHE A 367 -38.15 -125.80 0.43
CA PHE A 367 -38.32 -126.95 1.31
C PHE A 367 -39.42 -127.86 0.76
N THR A 368 -39.17 -129.16 0.71
CA THR A 368 -40.14 -130.18 0.25
C THR A 368 -40.40 -131.22 1.34
N ASP A 369 -41.55 -131.88 1.31
CA ASP A 369 -41.95 -132.93 2.26
C ASP A 369 -41.18 -134.25 2.06
N GLU A 370 -40.63 -134.47 0.87
CA GLU A 370 -39.70 -135.57 0.53
C GLU A 370 -38.30 -135.41 1.16
N GLY A 371 -38.06 -134.33 1.90
CA GLY A 371 -36.79 -134.06 2.59
C GLY A 371 -35.72 -133.41 1.73
N LEU A 372 -36.05 -132.94 0.52
CA LEU A 372 -35.15 -132.12 -0.30
C LEU A 372 -35.22 -130.66 0.18
N ILE A 373 -34.05 -130.10 0.51
CA ILE A 373 -33.87 -128.70 0.85
C ILE A 373 -32.92 -128.09 -0.17
N LYS A 374 -33.37 -127.04 -0.86
CA LYS A 374 -32.59 -126.31 -1.85
C LYS A 374 -32.35 -124.90 -1.32
N GLY A 375 -31.09 -124.58 -1.07
CA GLY A 375 -30.66 -123.26 -0.59
C GLY A 375 -29.21 -123.01 -0.99
N GLY A 376 -28.89 -121.76 -1.28
CA GLY A 376 -27.56 -121.33 -1.70
C GLY A 376 -27.53 -119.83 -1.96
N SER A 377 -26.35 -119.23 -1.97
CA SER A 377 -26.18 -117.82 -2.33
C SER A 377 -26.05 -117.69 -3.84
N THR A 378 -26.96 -116.97 -4.48
CA THR A 378 -26.73 -116.46 -5.83
C THR A 378 -25.68 -115.35 -5.74
N ASN A 379 -24.53 -115.54 -6.36
CA ASN A 379 -23.54 -114.46 -6.50
C ASN A 379 -24.25 -113.28 -7.21
N GLY A 380 -24.16 -112.08 -6.61
CA GLY A 380 -24.96 -110.88 -6.91
C GLY A 380 -24.82 -110.25 -8.31
N SER A 381 -24.85 -111.04 -9.37
CA SER A 381 -24.83 -110.62 -10.77
C SER A 381 -25.99 -111.18 -11.61
N THR A 382 -27.00 -111.80 -10.97
CA THR A 382 -28.33 -112.02 -11.57
C THR A 382 -29.35 -111.32 -10.67
N GLN A 383 -29.47 -110.01 -10.85
CA GLN A 383 -30.58 -109.23 -10.30
C GLN A 383 -31.89 -109.80 -10.85
N SER A 384 -32.90 -109.93 -9.99
CA SER A 384 -34.15 -110.64 -10.29
C SER A 384 -34.64 -110.40 -11.70
N VAL A 385 -34.78 -111.49 -12.45
CA VAL A 385 -35.25 -111.50 -13.84
C VAL A 385 -36.69 -110.99 -13.94
N ILE A 386 -37.45 -111.09 -12.84
CA ILE A 386 -38.90 -110.86 -12.79
C ILE A 386 -39.21 -109.48 -12.16
N GLY A 387 -40.14 -108.72 -12.78
CA GLY A 387 -40.67 -107.46 -12.23
C GLY A 387 -40.01 -106.15 -12.72
N LYS A 388 -39.13 -106.20 -13.73
CA LYS A 388 -38.36 -105.05 -14.24
C LYS A 388 -39.23 -103.92 -14.83
N ARG A 389 -40.36 -104.25 -15.48
CA ARG A 389 -41.29 -103.26 -16.07
C ARG A 389 -41.95 -102.37 -15.02
N LYS A 390 -42.40 -102.96 -13.91
CA LYS A 390 -43.03 -102.23 -12.80
C LYS A 390 -42.04 -101.28 -12.09
N GLN A 391 -40.76 -101.65 -12.01
CA GLN A 391 -39.71 -100.78 -11.48
C GLN A 391 -39.44 -99.55 -12.36
N ILE A 392 -39.47 -99.71 -13.69
CA ILE A 392 -39.33 -98.59 -14.63
C ILE A 392 -40.48 -97.59 -14.46
N GLU A 393 -41.72 -98.06 -14.37
CA GLU A 393 -42.91 -97.21 -14.22
C GLU A 393 -42.88 -96.36 -12.93
N ILE A 394 -42.42 -96.95 -11.82
CA ILE A 394 -42.24 -96.24 -10.54
C ILE A 394 -41.19 -95.14 -10.68
N LEU A 395 -40.05 -95.45 -11.29
CA LEU A 395 -38.95 -94.48 -11.47
C LEU A 395 -39.34 -93.34 -12.44
N GLU A 396 -40.11 -93.63 -13.50
CA GLU A 396 -40.58 -92.60 -14.44
C GLU A 396 -41.54 -91.60 -13.77
N ASN A 397 -42.44 -92.08 -12.91
CA ASN A 397 -43.33 -91.22 -12.12
C ASN A 397 -42.56 -90.34 -11.13
N ASP A 398 -41.52 -90.89 -10.49
CA ASP A 398 -40.65 -90.14 -9.60
C ASP A 398 -39.87 -89.03 -10.33
N VAL A 399 -39.33 -89.32 -11.51
CA VAL A 399 -38.65 -88.33 -12.35
C VAL A 399 -39.61 -87.21 -12.75
N LYS A 400 -40.87 -87.52 -13.05
CA LYS A 400 -41.89 -86.51 -13.37
C LYS A 400 -42.13 -85.55 -12.21
N LYS A 401 -42.31 -86.07 -10.98
CA LYS A 401 -42.47 -85.24 -9.77
C LYS A 401 -41.26 -84.34 -9.51
N LEU A 402 -40.05 -84.90 -9.59
CA LEU A 402 -38.81 -84.13 -9.40
C LEU A 402 -38.64 -83.02 -10.46
N ARG A 403 -39.09 -83.24 -11.71
CA ARG A 403 -39.08 -82.19 -12.75
C ARG A 403 -40.06 -81.06 -12.45
N GLU A 404 -41.23 -81.35 -11.89
CA GLU A 404 -42.18 -80.32 -11.45
C GLU A 404 -41.60 -79.49 -10.29
N GLU A 405 -40.97 -80.14 -9.31
CA GLU A 405 -40.26 -79.47 -8.22
C GLU A 405 -39.11 -78.59 -8.73
N LEU A 406 -38.31 -79.08 -9.68
CA LEU A 406 -37.23 -78.31 -10.31
C LEU A 406 -37.75 -77.02 -10.98
N ASN A 407 -38.87 -77.11 -11.71
CA ASN A 407 -39.47 -75.96 -12.38
C ASN A 407 -39.97 -74.91 -11.36
N ASN A 408 -40.57 -75.35 -10.25
CA ASN A 408 -41.00 -74.45 -9.19
C ASN A 408 -39.80 -73.72 -8.55
N VAL A 409 -38.73 -74.44 -8.24
CA VAL A 409 -37.49 -73.83 -7.72
C VAL A 409 -36.88 -72.85 -8.71
N GLN A 410 -36.89 -73.17 -10.01
CA GLN A 410 -36.37 -72.28 -11.05
C GLN A 410 -37.19 -70.98 -11.17
N ASN A 411 -38.52 -71.06 -11.10
CA ASN A 411 -39.38 -69.88 -11.08
C ASN A 411 -39.11 -68.98 -9.87
N LEU A 412 -38.88 -69.56 -8.70
CA LEU A 412 -38.51 -68.81 -7.49
C LEU A 412 -37.15 -68.11 -7.63
N ILE A 413 -36.18 -68.77 -8.27
CA ILE A 413 -34.87 -68.15 -8.57
C ILE A 413 -35.05 -66.94 -9.50
N ASP A 414 -35.86 -67.07 -10.54
CA ASP A 414 -36.10 -66.00 -11.50
C ASP A 414 -36.86 -64.81 -10.89
N GLU A 415 -37.83 -65.08 -10.01
CA GLU A 415 -38.53 -64.05 -9.23
C GLU A 415 -37.57 -63.27 -8.33
N LYS A 416 -36.73 -63.99 -7.57
CA LYS A 416 -35.74 -63.37 -6.68
C LYS A 416 -34.66 -62.59 -7.43
N ASN A 417 -34.23 -63.07 -8.60
CA ASN A 417 -33.31 -62.33 -9.47
C ASN A 417 -33.91 -60.99 -9.94
N ARG A 418 -35.21 -60.95 -10.29
CA ARG A 418 -35.90 -59.70 -10.64
C ARG A 418 -35.97 -58.73 -9.46
N GLU A 419 -36.18 -59.22 -8.24
CA GLU A 419 -36.15 -58.39 -7.03
C GLU A 419 -34.76 -57.76 -6.81
N VAL A 420 -33.67 -58.51 -7.09
CA VAL A 420 -32.28 -58.01 -7.01
C VAL A 420 -31.97 -56.96 -8.09
N GLU A 421 -32.45 -57.17 -9.32
CA GLU A 421 -32.27 -56.23 -10.44
C GLU A 421 -33.03 -54.91 -10.24
N ALA A 422 -34.21 -54.96 -9.59
CA ALA A 422 -34.98 -53.76 -9.25
C ALA A 422 -34.28 -52.85 -8.23
N ILE A 423 -33.30 -53.36 -7.46
CA ILE A 423 -32.53 -52.57 -6.48
C ILE A 423 -31.35 -51.88 -7.17
N ASN A 424 -31.56 -50.62 -7.56
CA ASN A 424 -30.53 -49.75 -8.13
C ASN A 424 -29.72 -49.02 -7.04
N LEU A 425 -28.64 -49.65 -6.58
CA LEU A 425 -27.74 -49.05 -5.58
C LEU A 425 -26.95 -47.84 -6.12
N LYS A 426 -26.76 -47.73 -7.44
CA LYS A 426 -25.97 -46.62 -8.02
C LYS A 426 -26.69 -45.28 -7.85
N GLU A 427 -27.98 -45.23 -8.16
CA GLU A 427 -28.78 -44.01 -7.99
C GLU A 427 -28.82 -43.55 -6.53
N LEU A 428 -28.96 -44.48 -5.58
CA LEU A 428 -28.94 -44.16 -4.15
C LEU A 428 -27.55 -43.67 -3.69
N ALA A 429 -26.47 -44.29 -4.19
CA ALA A 429 -25.10 -43.83 -3.91
C ALA A 429 -24.83 -42.44 -4.51
N ASP A 430 -25.36 -42.14 -5.69
CA ASP A 430 -25.24 -40.83 -6.33
C ASP A 430 -26.00 -39.75 -5.54
N ILE A 431 -27.18 -40.06 -4.99
CA ILE A 431 -27.92 -39.14 -4.09
C ILE A 431 -27.08 -38.83 -2.85
N VAL A 432 -26.52 -39.84 -2.18
CA VAL A 432 -25.63 -39.65 -1.01
C VAL A 432 -24.44 -38.78 -1.38
N ARG A 433 -23.78 -39.06 -2.51
CA ARG A 433 -22.65 -38.27 -3.01
C ARG A 433 -23.02 -36.81 -3.28
N ASN A 434 -24.17 -36.55 -3.90
CA ASN A 434 -24.62 -35.19 -4.21
C ASN A 434 -24.93 -34.38 -2.93
N ILE A 435 -25.51 -35.02 -1.92
CA ILE A 435 -25.74 -34.39 -0.61
C ILE A 435 -24.39 -34.09 0.07
N GLN A 436 -23.43 -35.00 0.04
CA GLN A 436 -22.08 -34.79 0.58
C GLN A 436 -21.36 -33.61 -0.10
N VAL A 437 -21.46 -33.49 -1.43
CA VAL A 437 -20.92 -32.34 -2.17
C VAL A 437 -21.59 -31.04 -1.73
N SER A 438 -22.92 -31.05 -1.60
CA SER A 438 -23.69 -29.87 -1.14
C SER A 438 -23.30 -29.46 0.29
N ILE A 439 -23.04 -30.42 1.19
CA ILE A 439 -22.53 -30.14 2.54
C ILE A 439 -21.15 -29.48 2.47
N ALA A 440 -20.24 -30.01 1.66
CA ALA A 440 -18.89 -29.45 1.51
C ALA A 440 -18.91 -28.02 0.95
N GLU A 441 -19.83 -27.72 0.01
CA GLU A 441 -20.05 -26.36 -0.49
C GLU A 441 -20.54 -25.40 0.60
N VAL A 442 -21.54 -25.83 1.39
CA VAL A 442 -22.07 -25.03 2.51
C VAL A 442 -21.00 -24.82 3.59
N GLU A 443 -20.20 -25.84 3.91
CA GLU A 443 -19.06 -25.71 4.84
C GLU A 443 -18.02 -24.71 4.35
N LYS A 444 -17.71 -24.71 3.06
CA LYS A 444 -16.82 -23.70 2.47
C LYS A 444 -17.40 -22.29 2.64
N MET A 445 -18.70 -22.11 2.42
CA MET A 445 -19.35 -20.81 2.61
C MET A 445 -19.35 -20.37 4.08
N ILE A 446 -19.60 -21.30 5.02
CA ILE A 446 -19.51 -21.03 6.47
C ILE A 446 -18.11 -20.51 6.83
N ASN A 447 -17.06 -21.24 6.43
CA ASN A 447 -15.68 -20.84 6.71
C ASN A 447 -15.34 -19.46 6.11
N GLN A 448 -15.89 -19.14 4.93
CA GLN A 448 -15.70 -17.82 4.32
C GLN A 448 -16.38 -16.70 5.12
N SER A 449 -17.61 -16.89 5.57
CA SER A 449 -18.32 -15.90 6.40
C SER A 449 -17.70 -15.76 7.79
N GLU A 450 -17.22 -16.85 8.40
CA GLU A 450 -16.44 -16.81 9.66
C GLU A 450 -15.13 -16.04 9.49
N TYR A 451 -14.41 -16.25 8.39
CA TYR A 451 -13.19 -15.51 8.10
C TYR A 451 -13.46 -14.01 7.93
N LYS A 452 -14.51 -13.62 7.19
CA LYS A 452 -14.94 -12.22 7.05
C LYS A 452 -15.23 -11.58 8.41
N LYS A 453 -16.01 -12.27 9.25
CA LYS A 453 -16.34 -11.82 10.60
C LYS A 453 -15.09 -11.62 11.45
N THR A 454 -14.18 -12.59 11.45
CA THR A 454 -12.94 -12.56 12.25
C THR A 454 -12.05 -11.39 11.82
N ARG A 455 -11.88 -11.19 10.51
CA ARG A 455 -11.11 -10.06 9.96
C ARG A 455 -11.71 -8.71 10.35
N ALA A 456 -13.05 -8.55 10.25
CA ALA A 456 -13.71 -7.33 10.67
C ALA A 456 -13.54 -7.06 12.19
N MET A 457 -13.57 -8.11 13.02
CA MET A 457 -13.29 -7.99 14.46
C MET A 457 -11.85 -7.55 14.75
N GLU A 458 -10.87 -8.08 14.02
CA GLU A 458 -9.47 -7.64 14.12
C GLU A 458 -9.30 -6.18 13.74
N SER A 459 -9.92 -5.73 12.64
CA SER A 459 -9.92 -4.33 12.23
C SER A 459 -10.55 -3.41 13.27
N ILE A 460 -11.66 -3.82 13.90
CA ILE A 460 -12.26 -3.06 15.01
C ILE A 460 -11.28 -2.95 16.20
N ALA A 461 -10.60 -4.03 16.57
CA ALA A 461 -9.66 -4.02 17.67
C ALA A 461 -8.45 -3.09 17.40
N GLU A 462 -7.99 -3.02 16.15
CA GLU A 462 -6.94 -2.10 15.73
C GLU A 462 -7.42 -0.63 15.80
N ILE A 463 -8.61 -0.35 15.27
CA ILE A 463 -9.25 0.97 15.35
C ILE A 463 -9.44 1.42 16.81
N GLU A 464 -9.87 0.53 17.70
CA GLU A 464 -10.03 0.85 19.12
C GLU A 464 -8.69 1.17 19.80
N ARG A 465 -7.62 0.49 19.41
CA ARG A 465 -6.27 0.80 19.91
C ARG A 465 -5.81 2.18 19.42
N GLU A 466 -5.92 2.47 18.12
CA GLU A 466 -5.56 3.78 17.56
C GLU A 466 -6.36 4.91 18.23
N LYS A 467 -7.66 4.71 18.42
CA LYS A 467 -8.53 5.68 19.10
C LYS A 467 -8.08 5.92 20.55
N PHE A 468 -7.74 4.86 21.30
CA PHE A 468 -7.25 5.00 22.67
C PHE A 468 -5.92 5.78 22.75
N GLU A 469 -5.01 5.54 21.81
CA GLU A 469 -3.74 6.28 21.72
C GLU A 469 -3.99 7.77 21.43
N LEU A 470 -4.82 8.09 20.45
CA LEU A 470 -5.20 9.47 20.12
C LEU A 470 -5.92 10.17 21.27
N GLU A 471 -6.81 9.49 22.00
CA GLU A 471 -7.49 10.05 23.17
C GLU A 471 -6.52 10.38 24.30
N ASN A 472 -5.47 9.57 24.50
CA ASN A 472 -4.41 9.88 25.46
C ASN A 472 -3.53 11.03 25.00
N GLU A 473 -3.20 11.13 23.71
CA GLU A 473 -2.50 12.30 23.16
C GLU A 473 -3.32 13.58 23.33
N ILE A 474 -4.64 13.54 23.11
CA ILE A 474 -5.52 14.68 23.35
C ILE A 474 -5.46 15.11 24.82
N LYS A 475 -5.49 14.18 25.77
CA LYS A 475 -5.38 14.50 27.21
C LYS A 475 -4.05 15.17 27.55
N THR A 476 -2.93 14.67 27.02
CA THR A 476 -1.62 15.27 27.29
C THR A 476 -1.51 16.67 26.67
N LEU A 477 -2.06 16.88 25.47
CA LEU A 477 -2.12 18.21 24.85
C LEU A 477 -3.00 19.18 25.65
N ASP A 478 -4.11 18.72 26.22
CA ASP A 478 -5.00 19.54 27.07
C ASP A 478 -4.29 19.99 28.36
N GLU A 479 -3.51 19.10 28.99
CA GLU A 479 -2.66 19.44 30.15
C GLU A 479 -1.54 20.45 29.81
N ILE A 480 -1.02 20.41 28.58
CA ILE A 480 -0.01 21.38 28.12
C ILE A 480 -0.68 22.73 27.81
N LEU A 481 -1.84 22.72 27.17
CA LEU A 481 -2.61 23.93 26.85
C LEU A 481 -2.98 24.70 28.11
N THR A 482 -3.51 24.03 29.12
CA THR A 482 -3.86 24.67 30.40
C THR A 482 -2.66 25.37 31.05
N LYS A 483 -1.47 24.74 31.05
CA LYS A 483 -0.24 25.38 31.54
C LYS A 483 0.18 26.59 30.72
N LEU A 484 0.13 26.50 29.39
CA LEU A 484 0.48 27.62 28.50
C LEU A 484 -0.49 28.79 28.65
N GLU A 485 -1.79 28.52 28.81
CA GLU A 485 -2.81 29.53 29.05
C GLU A 485 -2.60 30.24 30.40
N ASP A 486 -2.26 29.49 31.46
CA ASP A 486 -1.90 30.07 32.75
C ASP A 486 -0.63 30.96 32.65
N GLU A 487 0.40 30.51 31.92
CA GLU A 487 1.61 31.31 31.66
C GLU A 487 1.27 32.63 30.93
N ILE A 488 0.41 32.58 29.90
CA ILE A 488 -0.04 33.78 29.18
C ILE A 488 -0.74 34.75 30.13
N ILE A 489 -1.63 34.27 31.00
CA ILE A 489 -2.32 35.11 31.99
C ILE A 489 -1.31 35.79 32.93
N THR A 490 -0.24 35.09 33.34
CA THR A 490 0.80 35.71 34.17
C THR A 490 1.58 36.79 33.43
N LEU A 491 1.96 36.54 32.17
CA LEU A 491 2.66 37.51 31.34
C LEU A 491 1.80 38.74 31.00
N GLU A 492 0.49 38.56 30.82
CA GLU A 492 -0.45 39.66 30.60
C GLU A 492 -0.52 40.59 31.81
N LYS A 493 -0.51 40.05 33.04
CA LYS A 493 -0.42 40.85 34.26
C LYS A 493 0.90 41.61 34.38
N GLU A 494 2.02 40.96 34.06
CA GLU A 494 3.33 41.62 34.03
C GLU A 494 3.34 42.77 33.01
N LYS A 495 2.75 42.55 31.83
CA LYS A 495 2.60 43.55 30.78
C LYS A 495 1.80 44.76 31.26
N GLU A 496 0.65 44.56 31.90
CA GLU A 496 -0.18 45.64 32.47
C GLU A 496 0.59 46.48 33.50
N ASP A 497 1.35 45.82 34.39
CA ASP A 497 2.19 46.50 35.38
C ASP A 497 3.29 47.38 34.73
N ILE A 498 3.88 46.92 33.62
CA ILE A 498 4.89 47.67 32.86
C ILE A 498 4.25 48.86 32.14
N GLU A 499 3.10 48.66 31.48
CA GLU A 499 2.35 49.74 30.81
C GLU A 499 1.98 50.84 31.81
N TYR A 500 1.54 50.47 33.01
CA TYR A 500 1.26 51.42 34.08
C TYR A 500 2.52 52.22 34.49
N LYS A 501 3.64 51.54 34.75
CA LYS A 501 4.91 52.20 35.10
C LYS A 501 5.41 53.11 33.97
N LEU A 502 5.30 52.65 32.72
CA LEU A 502 5.70 53.42 31.55
C LEU A 502 4.88 54.72 31.47
N SER A 503 3.56 54.65 31.63
CA SER A 503 2.67 55.83 31.60
C SER A 503 3.03 56.89 32.64
N MET A 504 3.39 56.46 33.85
CA MET A 504 3.84 57.34 34.94
C MET A 504 5.15 58.03 34.57
N VAL A 505 6.15 57.28 34.10
CA VAL A 505 7.47 57.82 33.78
C VAL A 505 7.43 58.71 32.53
N THR A 506 6.60 58.41 31.53
CA THR A 506 6.41 59.28 30.36
C THR A 506 5.75 60.59 30.75
N SER A 507 4.75 60.57 31.63
CA SER A 507 4.13 61.81 32.13
C SER A 507 5.15 62.68 32.89
N GLU A 508 5.96 62.07 33.76
CA GLU A 508 7.05 62.78 34.44
C GLU A 508 8.07 63.37 33.44
N PHE A 509 8.45 62.60 32.40
CA PHE A 509 9.35 63.07 31.35
C PHE A 509 8.78 64.27 30.59
N GLU A 510 7.52 64.23 30.16
CA GLU A 510 6.86 65.33 29.45
C GLU A 510 6.79 66.61 30.29
N THR A 511 6.50 66.48 31.59
CA THR A 511 6.50 67.65 32.50
C THR A 511 7.90 68.27 32.64
N LEU A 512 8.93 67.45 32.83
CA LEU A 512 10.32 67.89 32.89
C LEU A 512 10.80 68.52 31.57
N GLU A 513 10.37 67.97 30.42
CA GLU A 513 10.71 68.50 29.09
C GLU A 513 10.10 69.87 28.84
N SER A 514 8.84 70.07 29.27
CA SER A 514 8.21 71.39 29.23
C SER A 514 8.96 72.40 30.09
N GLU A 515 9.32 72.04 31.33
CA GLU A 515 10.08 72.92 32.23
C GLU A 515 11.47 73.25 31.68
N TRP A 516 12.15 72.27 31.07
CA TRP A 516 13.46 72.48 30.45
C TRP A 516 13.35 73.43 29.26
N ASN A 517 12.37 73.26 28.37
CA ASN A 517 12.17 74.11 27.21
C ASN A 517 11.89 75.58 27.61
N GLU A 518 11.06 75.80 28.64
CA GLU A 518 10.78 77.14 29.16
C GLU A 518 12.06 77.81 29.69
N LYS A 519 12.83 77.10 30.52
CA LYS A 519 14.08 77.63 31.08
C LYS A 519 15.18 77.81 30.02
N ALA A 520 15.25 76.93 29.01
CA ALA A 520 16.19 77.03 27.90
C ALA A 520 15.93 78.29 27.06
N SER A 521 14.66 78.57 26.78
CA SER A 521 14.25 79.80 26.08
C SER A 521 14.67 81.04 26.86
N TYR A 522 14.42 81.07 28.18
CA TYR A 522 14.82 82.18 29.05
C TYR A 522 16.34 82.39 29.10
N VAL A 523 17.13 81.32 29.20
CA VAL A 523 18.61 81.40 29.15
C VAL A 523 19.10 81.92 27.78
N SER A 524 18.43 81.54 26.69
CA SER A 524 18.73 82.05 25.34
C SER A 524 18.45 83.55 25.23
N GLU A 525 17.31 84.04 25.75
CA GLU A 525 16.99 85.47 25.79
C GLU A 525 18.03 86.28 26.59
N LEU A 526 18.46 85.76 27.74
CA LEU A 526 19.52 86.39 28.54
C LEU A 526 20.84 86.46 27.77
N ASN A 527 21.21 85.40 27.05
CA ASN A 527 22.43 85.38 26.23
C ASN A 527 22.38 86.42 25.11
N ILE A 528 21.24 86.58 24.43
CA ILE A 528 21.05 87.61 23.39
C ILE A 528 21.22 89.01 23.99
N LYS A 529 20.64 89.26 25.17
CA LYS A 529 20.80 90.55 25.88
C LYS A 529 22.26 90.83 26.26
N ILE A 530 23.00 89.83 26.76
CA ILE A 530 24.43 89.97 27.04
C ILE A 530 25.20 90.36 25.77
N ILE A 531 25.00 89.66 24.66
CA ILE A 531 25.67 89.94 23.39
C ILE A 531 25.34 91.37 22.89
N SER A 532 24.10 91.82 23.05
CA SER A 532 23.71 93.19 22.68
C SER A 532 24.44 94.26 23.50
N LEU A 533 24.49 94.09 24.82
CA LEU A 533 25.17 95.04 25.71
C LEU A 533 26.70 95.03 25.53
N GLU A 534 27.30 93.87 25.23
CA GLU A 534 28.74 93.78 24.90
C GLU A 534 29.08 94.56 23.63
N ASN A 535 28.21 94.53 22.63
CA ASN A 535 28.38 95.35 21.42
C ASN A 535 28.25 96.84 21.72
N ASP A 536 27.28 97.23 22.56
CA ASP A 536 27.09 98.63 22.97
C ASP A 536 28.25 99.17 23.81
N GLU A 537 28.80 98.35 24.72
CA GLU A 537 30.02 98.66 25.47
C GLU A 537 31.19 98.95 24.51
N LYS A 538 31.44 98.03 23.57
CA LYS A 538 32.53 98.13 22.59
C LYS A 538 32.38 99.35 21.67
N ASN A 539 31.16 99.64 21.24
CA ASN A 539 30.86 100.83 20.42
C ASN A 539 31.16 102.11 21.20
N THR A 540 30.68 102.22 22.43
CA THR A 540 30.90 103.38 23.31
C THR A 540 32.40 103.59 23.62
N GLU A 541 33.14 102.51 23.87
CA GLU A 541 34.60 102.58 24.07
C GLU A 541 35.33 103.08 22.82
N SER A 542 34.90 102.67 21.64
CA SER A 542 35.47 103.15 20.38
C SER A 542 35.16 104.63 20.10
N GLU A 543 33.98 105.13 20.51
CA GLU A 543 33.60 106.54 20.40
C GLU A 543 34.43 107.44 21.32
N ILE A 544 34.62 107.03 22.58
CA ILE A 544 35.48 107.74 23.54
C ILE A 544 36.89 107.90 22.96
N LYS A 545 37.43 106.83 22.38
CA LYS A 545 38.77 106.83 21.78
C LYS A 545 38.88 107.81 20.60
N ARG A 546 37.84 107.90 19.76
CA ARG A 546 37.79 108.88 18.65
C ARG A 546 37.76 110.33 19.17
N ILE A 547 36.96 110.61 20.21
CA ILE A 547 36.89 111.94 20.83
C ILE A 547 38.25 112.34 21.41
N GLN A 548 38.93 111.43 22.10
CA GLN A 548 40.28 111.66 22.65
C GLN A 548 41.31 112.00 21.56
N ASP A 549 41.27 111.27 20.43
CA ASP A 549 42.16 111.53 19.28
C ASP A 549 41.90 112.90 18.65
N GLU A 550 40.64 113.34 18.56
CA GLU A 550 40.28 114.69 18.08
C GLU A 550 40.73 115.80 19.03
N MET A 551 40.56 115.62 20.34
CA MET A 551 41.02 116.57 21.35
C MET A 551 42.55 116.75 21.30
N LEU A 552 43.31 115.67 21.10
CA LEU A 552 44.76 115.70 20.93
C LEU A 552 45.20 116.47 19.66
N ARG A 553 44.41 116.43 18.58
CA ARG A 553 44.70 117.21 17.36
C ARG A 553 44.47 118.70 17.57
N ILE A 554 43.38 119.07 18.25
CA ILE A 554 43.02 120.46 18.52
C ILE A 554 44.02 121.11 19.49
N SER A 555 44.43 120.39 20.54
CA SER A 555 45.41 120.90 21.51
C SER A 555 46.78 121.20 20.88
N ARG A 556 47.23 120.38 19.91
CA ARG A 556 48.46 120.66 19.15
C ARG A 556 48.36 121.94 18.33
N LYS A 557 47.25 122.17 17.62
CA LYS A 557 47.03 123.40 16.84
C LYS A 557 47.01 124.67 17.69
N ILE A 558 46.41 124.60 18.89
CA ILE A 558 46.42 125.70 19.86
C ILE A 558 47.87 126.08 20.24
N SER A 559 48.71 125.07 20.50
CA SER A 559 50.13 125.29 20.82
C SER A 559 50.90 125.91 19.64
N GLU A 560 50.61 125.54 18.40
CA GLU A 560 51.24 126.12 17.21
C GLU A 560 50.92 127.63 17.09
N TYR A 561 49.65 128.02 17.25
CA TYR A 561 49.27 129.43 17.21
C TYR A 561 49.85 130.26 18.38
N GLU A 562 50.02 129.67 19.57
CA GLU A 562 50.70 130.33 20.69
C GLU A 562 52.14 130.70 20.34
N THR A 563 52.88 129.78 19.72
CA THR A 563 54.27 130.03 19.30
C THR A 563 54.36 131.11 18.22
N GLU A 564 53.44 131.11 17.26
CA GLU A 564 53.43 132.09 16.16
C GLU A 564 53.13 133.54 16.62
N ILE A 565 52.29 133.69 17.65
CA ILE A 565 52.00 134.99 18.28
C ILE A 565 53.26 135.54 18.97
N GLU A 566 53.98 134.70 19.70
CA GLU A 566 55.13 135.14 20.49
C GLU A 566 56.32 135.56 19.60
N GLU A 567 56.60 134.79 18.55
CA GLU A 567 57.62 135.16 17.55
C GLU A 567 57.32 136.50 16.85
N SER A 568 56.04 136.79 16.62
CA SER A 568 55.60 138.02 15.96
C SER A 568 55.75 139.26 16.87
N LYS A 569 55.64 139.12 18.20
CA LYS A 569 55.88 140.22 19.15
C LYS A 569 57.35 140.63 19.21
N ILE A 570 58.26 139.65 19.26
CA ILE A 570 59.71 139.90 19.33
C ILE A 570 60.18 140.72 18.12
N LYS A 571 59.68 140.41 16.91
CA LYS A 571 59.99 141.14 15.68
C LYS A 571 59.49 142.59 15.67
N ILE A 572 58.44 142.91 16.43
CA ILE A 572 57.92 144.28 16.55
C ILE A 572 58.86 145.15 17.40
N GLU A 573 59.42 144.62 18.49
CA GLU A 573 60.34 145.35 19.37
C GLU A 573 61.64 145.75 18.66
N GLU A 574 62.21 144.85 17.85
CA GLU A 574 63.40 145.15 17.03
C GLU A 574 63.17 146.28 16.02
N ILE A 575 61.96 146.38 15.48
CA ILE A 575 61.58 147.41 14.50
C ILE A 575 61.48 148.81 15.15
N GLU A 576 61.05 148.91 16.41
CA GLU A 576 60.92 150.20 17.11
C GLU A 576 62.27 150.86 17.40
N LEU A 577 63.28 150.07 17.75
CA LEU A 577 64.63 150.54 18.04
C LEU A 577 65.29 151.18 16.81
N ASN A 578 65.13 150.56 15.64
CA ASN A 578 65.68 151.05 14.36
C ASN A 578 65.02 152.37 13.88
N LEU A 579 63.78 152.65 14.28
CA LEU A 579 63.05 153.86 13.88
C LEU A 579 63.55 155.14 14.56
N VAL A 580 64.20 155.03 15.72
CA VAL A 580 64.70 156.20 16.48
C VAL A 580 65.98 156.75 15.87
N GLU A 581 66.91 155.88 15.44
CA GLU A 581 68.22 156.29 14.90
C GLU A 581 68.14 156.94 13.50
N LEU A 582 67.16 156.57 12.68
CA LEU A 582 67.02 157.11 11.32
C LEU A 582 66.45 158.54 11.27
N ASN A 583 65.64 158.95 12.26
CA ASN A 583 64.97 160.26 12.24
C ASN A 583 65.93 161.44 12.45
N GLU A 584 67.05 161.28 13.15
CA GLU A 584 68.03 162.36 13.35
C GLU A 584 68.84 162.69 12.08
N LYS A 585 68.95 161.74 11.14
CA LYS A 585 69.74 161.90 9.91
C LYS A 585 68.98 162.55 8.75
N ILE A 586 67.64 162.51 8.75
CA ILE A 586 66.77 163.02 7.66
C ILE A 586 66.78 164.55 7.54
N VAL A 587 66.79 165.29 8.65
CA VAL A 587 66.71 166.77 8.66
C VAL A 587 67.84 167.44 7.87
N ILE A 588 68.99 166.77 7.76
CA ILE A 588 70.18 167.30 7.07
C ILE A 588 70.06 167.11 5.54
N LEU A 589 69.41 166.05 5.09
CA LEU A 589 69.32 165.69 3.67
C LEU A 589 68.18 166.43 2.93
N GLU A 590 67.13 166.90 3.62
CA GLU A 590 65.90 167.47 3.01
C GLU A 590 66.13 168.73 2.18
N ASN A 591 67.15 169.50 2.51
CA ASN A 591 67.50 170.69 1.73
C ASN A 591 68.14 170.36 0.35
N GLU A 592 68.67 169.15 0.14
CA GLU A 592 69.38 168.82 -1.10
C GLU A 592 68.48 168.19 -2.19
N VAL A 593 67.32 167.67 -1.82
CA VAL A 593 66.47 166.79 -2.66
C VAL A 593 65.39 167.51 -3.46
N LEU A 594 64.96 168.70 -3.03
CA LEU A 594 63.83 169.41 -3.63
C LEU A 594 64.06 169.82 -5.09
N MET A 595 65.33 169.99 -5.50
CA MET A 595 65.70 170.40 -6.85
C MET A 595 65.45 169.32 -7.92
N LEU A 596 64.93 168.15 -7.56
CA LEU A 596 65.24 166.95 -8.31
C LEU A 596 64.03 166.03 -8.71
N ARG A 597 62.81 166.19 -8.17
CA ARG A 597 61.68 165.24 -8.39
C ARG A 597 60.82 165.37 -9.66
N GLU A 598 61.11 166.26 -10.61
CA GLU A 598 60.23 166.47 -11.80
C GLU A 598 60.22 165.33 -12.86
N ARG A 599 60.97 164.23 -12.67
CA ARG A 599 61.37 163.33 -13.78
C ARG A 599 60.71 161.93 -13.85
N LEU A 600 59.79 161.53 -12.95
CA LEU A 600 59.40 160.10 -12.74
C LEU A 600 58.05 159.62 -13.32
N LYS A 601 57.28 160.46 -14.04
CA LYS A 601 55.85 160.19 -14.30
C LYS A 601 55.50 159.13 -15.37
N GLU A 602 56.46 158.39 -15.93
CA GLU A 602 56.24 157.63 -17.17
C GLU A 602 55.98 156.12 -17.01
N VAL A 603 56.25 155.51 -15.85
CA VAL A 603 56.43 154.04 -15.74
C VAL A 603 55.13 153.23 -15.48
N GLN A 604 53.97 153.87 -15.31
CA GLN A 604 52.76 153.22 -14.75
C GLN A 604 51.87 152.38 -15.71
N ALA A 605 52.27 152.05 -16.93
CA ALA A 605 51.34 151.55 -17.96
C ALA A 605 51.18 150.01 -18.15
N GLN A 606 51.91 149.11 -17.46
CA GLN A 606 52.00 147.69 -17.86
C GLN A 606 51.13 146.66 -17.08
N HIS A 607 50.23 147.08 -16.19
CA HIS A 607 49.54 146.16 -15.24
C HIS A 607 48.26 145.46 -15.77
N SER A 608 47.73 145.83 -16.94
CA SER A 608 46.35 145.49 -17.31
C SER A 608 46.09 144.08 -17.89
N ASP A 609 47.10 143.32 -18.32
CA ASP A 609 46.87 142.19 -19.24
C ASP A 609 46.56 140.82 -18.59
N LYS A 610 46.70 140.63 -17.27
CA LYS A 610 46.65 139.29 -16.62
C LYS A 610 45.26 138.73 -16.22
N LEU A 611 44.16 139.45 -16.45
CA LEU A 611 42.85 139.11 -15.84
C LEU A 611 41.95 138.10 -16.60
N VAL A 612 42.28 137.68 -17.83
CA VAL A 612 41.32 136.97 -18.71
C VAL A 612 41.35 135.42 -18.60
N GLU A 613 42.42 134.79 -18.08
CA GLU A 613 42.56 133.31 -18.11
C GLU A 613 41.66 132.52 -17.12
N ILE A 614 41.17 133.14 -16.05
CA ILE A 614 40.56 132.42 -14.91
C ILE A 614 39.14 131.89 -15.19
N GLN A 615 38.37 132.48 -16.11
CA GLN A 615 36.94 132.18 -16.27
C GLN A 615 36.59 130.86 -17.01
N THR A 616 37.56 130.13 -17.57
CA THR A 616 37.27 128.96 -18.43
C THR A 616 37.22 127.61 -17.71
N LEU A 617 37.79 127.52 -16.50
CA LEU A 617 37.95 126.25 -15.76
C LEU A 617 36.70 125.81 -14.97
N GLU A 618 35.83 126.73 -14.55
CA GLU A 618 34.67 126.42 -13.69
C GLU A 618 33.55 125.63 -14.40
N ARG A 619 33.47 125.69 -15.74
CA ARG A 619 32.36 125.09 -16.51
C ARG A 619 32.41 123.56 -16.60
N LYS A 620 33.58 122.92 -16.50
CA LYS A 620 33.76 121.46 -16.70
C LYS A 620 33.35 120.59 -15.51
N ILE A 621 33.31 121.15 -14.29
CA ILE A 621 33.05 120.38 -13.06
C ILE A 621 31.56 120.01 -12.88
N LYS A 622 30.65 120.73 -13.55
CA LYS A 622 29.21 120.60 -13.34
C LYS A 622 28.56 119.43 -14.10
N GLU A 623 29.16 118.94 -15.18
CA GLU A 623 28.59 117.87 -16.04
C GLU A 623 28.82 116.45 -15.48
N GLU A 624 29.92 116.20 -14.77
CA GLU A 624 30.26 114.86 -14.26
C GLU A 624 29.41 114.40 -13.06
N ARG A 625 28.86 115.34 -12.27
CA ARG A 625 28.04 114.99 -11.09
C ARG A 625 26.67 114.40 -11.44
N ALA A 626 26.10 114.76 -12.60
CA ALA A 626 24.76 114.30 -13.00
C ALA A 626 24.73 112.83 -13.44
N ARG A 627 25.84 112.28 -13.97
CA ARG A 627 25.91 110.87 -14.41
C ARG A 627 26.01 109.86 -13.27
N TYR A 628 26.47 110.28 -12.10
CA TYR A 628 26.65 109.40 -10.95
C TYR A 628 25.31 108.99 -10.29
N GLU A 629 24.35 109.92 -10.21
CA GLU A 629 23.04 109.67 -9.58
C GLU A 629 22.16 108.68 -10.37
N GLU A 630 22.32 108.61 -11.70
CA GLU A 630 21.55 107.73 -12.58
C GLU A 630 21.90 106.23 -12.39
N TYR A 631 23.17 105.91 -12.12
CA TYR A 631 23.63 104.53 -11.93
C TYR A 631 23.21 103.92 -10.59
N VAL A 632 23.02 104.73 -9.55
CA VAL A 632 22.65 104.26 -8.20
C VAL A 632 21.19 103.76 -8.17
N SER A 633 20.29 104.44 -8.88
CA SER A 633 18.87 104.05 -8.97
C SER A 633 18.68 102.70 -9.67
N ALA A 634 19.43 102.42 -10.74
CA ALA A 634 19.31 101.17 -11.49
C ALA A 634 19.78 99.94 -10.69
N MET A 635 20.70 100.12 -9.73
CA MET A 635 21.23 99.03 -8.91
C MET A 635 20.20 98.53 -7.88
N HIS A 636 19.41 99.44 -7.31
CA HIS A 636 18.42 99.12 -6.27
C HIS A 636 17.23 98.30 -6.83
N ASP A 637 16.76 98.63 -8.03
CA ASP A 637 15.64 97.91 -8.68
C ASP A 637 16.01 96.46 -9.06
N LEU A 638 17.27 96.20 -9.39
CA LEU A 638 17.77 94.85 -9.69
C LEU A 638 17.86 93.98 -8.42
N GLU A 639 18.17 94.58 -7.27
CA GLU A 639 18.31 93.89 -5.99
C GLU A 639 16.96 93.36 -5.46
N ILE A 640 15.88 94.14 -5.64
CA ILE A 640 14.51 93.75 -5.28
C ILE A 640 14.06 92.54 -6.11
N LYS A 641 14.32 92.54 -7.42
CA LYS A 641 13.97 91.41 -8.31
C LYS A 641 14.70 90.11 -7.96
N ILE A 642 15.95 90.18 -7.53
CA ILE A 642 16.71 88.99 -7.10
C ILE A 642 16.07 88.35 -5.87
N ASN A 643 15.59 89.15 -4.91
CA ASN A 643 14.98 88.64 -3.69
C ASN A 643 13.60 88.00 -3.94
N GLU A 644 12.77 88.56 -4.84
CA GLU A 644 11.50 87.93 -5.23
C GLU A 644 11.70 86.55 -5.89
N ILE A 645 12.73 86.40 -6.73
CA ILE A 645 13.04 85.13 -7.41
C ILE A 645 13.54 84.08 -6.40
N LYS A 646 14.39 84.48 -5.44
CA LYS A 646 14.87 83.58 -4.37
C LYS A 646 13.73 83.02 -3.52
N PHE A 647 12.76 83.87 -3.13
CA PHE A 647 11.61 83.43 -2.35
C PHE A 647 10.78 82.37 -3.10
N LYS A 648 10.50 82.60 -4.39
CA LYS A 648 9.77 81.63 -5.24
C LYS A 648 10.50 80.29 -5.39
N MET A 649 11.83 80.31 -5.51
CA MET A 649 12.63 79.08 -5.56
C MET A 649 12.54 78.28 -4.25
N GLN A 650 12.50 78.96 -3.11
CA GLN A 650 12.40 78.31 -1.80
C GLN A 650 11.02 77.63 -1.62
N THR A 651 9.93 78.30 -2.00
CA THR A 651 8.58 77.70 -1.94
C THR A 651 8.43 76.47 -2.85
N LEU A 652 9.07 76.47 -4.01
CA LEU A 652 9.10 75.32 -4.93
C LEU A 652 9.86 74.12 -4.34
N LYS A 653 10.97 74.37 -3.62
CA LYS A 653 11.73 73.31 -2.93
C LYS A 653 10.94 72.70 -1.78
N GLU A 654 10.29 73.51 -0.96
CA GLU A 654 9.45 73.01 0.15
C GLU A 654 8.27 72.20 -0.37
N ARG A 655 7.56 72.67 -1.40
CA ARG A 655 6.43 71.94 -1.98
C ARG A 655 6.84 70.59 -2.59
N ALA A 656 7.99 70.50 -3.24
CA ALA A 656 8.51 69.24 -3.76
C ALA A 656 8.90 68.25 -2.66
N ARG A 657 9.41 68.75 -1.54
CA ARG A 657 9.77 67.95 -0.36
C ARG A 657 8.53 67.43 0.36
N GLU A 658 7.50 68.26 0.55
CA GLU A 658 6.28 67.88 1.27
C GLU A 658 5.31 67.04 0.42
N GLU A 659 5.06 67.42 -0.84
CA GLU A 659 4.01 66.80 -1.67
C GLU A 659 4.54 65.57 -2.46
N TYR A 660 5.85 65.51 -2.74
CA TYR A 660 6.46 64.46 -3.57
C TYR A 660 7.64 63.72 -2.91
N GLN A 661 8.08 64.12 -1.71
CA GLN A 661 9.23 63.53 -0.99
C GLN A 661 10.55 63.50 -1.80
N VAL A 662 10.74 64.46 -2.73
CA VAL A 662 11.94 64.58 -3.55
C VAL A 662 12.69 65.87 -3.20
N GLU A 663 14.00 65.79 -2.97
CA GLU A 663 14.87 66.97 -2.87
C GLU A 663 15.28 67.45 -4.28
N ILE A 664 14.95 68.71 -4.60
CA ILE A 664 15.31 69.32 -5.88
C ILE A 664 16.77 69.76 -5.85
N GLU A 665 17.62 69.05 -6.58
CA GLU A 665 18.99 69.46 -6.90
C GLU A 665 19.02 70.27 -8.21
N TYR A 666 19.94 71.24 -8.27
CA TYR A 666 20.18 71.98 -9.50
C TYR A 666 21.10 71.15 -10.42
N LYS A 667 20.56 70.65 -11.54
CA LYS A 667 21.33 69.95 -12.58
C LYS A 667 21.17 70.68 -13.91
N ASP A 668 22.27 70.87 -14.62
CA ASP A 668 22.23 71.32 -16.01
C ASP A 668 21.87 70.13 -16.89
N PHE A 669 20.68 70.19 -17.51
CA PHE A 669 20.26 69.22 -18.50
C PHE A 669 20.57 69.77 -19.91
N PRO A 670 21.17 68.96 -20.80
CA PRO A 670 21.64 69.43 -22.11
C PRO A 670 20.53 69.75 -23.12
N ASP A 671 19.28 69.37 -22.86
CA ASP A 671 18.18 69.48 -23.83
C ASP A 671 17.09 70.47 -23.39
N GLN A 672 17.39 71.77 -23.32
CA GLN A 672 16.38 72.79 -22.97
C GLN A 672 15.45 73.17 -24.14
N ASP A 673 15.85 72.93 -25.40
CA ASP A 673 15.11 73.40 -26.58
C ASP A 673 13.92 72.50 -27.01
N THR A 674 13.80 71.28 -26.46
CA THR A 674 12.68 70.35 -26.72
C THR A 674 11.66 70.29 -25.57
N PHE A 675 11.86 71.05 -24.48
CA PHE A 675 11.05 71.00 -23.27
C PHE A 675 9.78 71.88 -23.36
N ASN A 676 8.65 71.30 -23.74
CA ASN A 676 7.37 72.01 -23.79
C ASN A 676 6.52 71.79 -22.51
N ILE A 677 6.54 72.78 -21.62
CA ILE A 677 5.87 72.75 -20.30
C ILE A 677 4.35 72.53 -20.41
N ALA A 678 3.71 72.97 -21.51
CA ALA A 678 2.28 72.81 -21.70
C ALA A 678 1.88 71.35 -21.97
N VAL A 679 2.65 70.64 -22.79
CA VAL A 679 2.41 69.22 -23.13
C VAL A 679 2.62 68.33 -21.89
N LEU A 680 3.67 68.61 -21.11
CA LEU A 680 3.97 67.88 -19.87
C LEU A 680 2.89 68.04 -18.80
N ARG A 681 2.24 69.21 -18.70
CA ARG A 681 1.11 69.40 -17.78
C ARG A 681 -0.09 68.53 -18.17
N GLU A 682 -0.40 68.46 -19.46
CA GLU A 682 -1.47 67.60 -19.98
C GLU A 682 -1.13 66.11 -19.77
N GLU A 683 0.14 65.74 -19.92
CA GLU A 683 0.63 64.39 -19.65
C GLU A 683 0.54 64.02 -18.15
N VAL A 684 0.87 64.95 -17.25
CA VAL A 684 0.73 64.77 -15.79
C VAL A 684 -0.74 64.64 -15.37
N GLU A 685 -1.64 65.43 -15.95
CA GLU A 685 -3.09 65.31 -15.72
C GLU A 685 -3.61 63.95 -16.21
N ASN A 686 -3.21 63.52 -17.41
CA ASN A 686 -3.56 62.20 -17.96
C ASN A 686 -2.99 61.06 -17.11
N LEU A 687 -1.76 61.19 -16.60
CA LEU A 687 -1.14 60.20 -15.70
C LEU A 687 -1.85 60.16 -14.35
N LYS A 688 -2.25 61.30 -13.77
CA LYS A 688 -3.06 61.34 -12.53
C LYS A 688 -4.44 60.72 -12.75
N ALA A 689 -5.07 60.95 -13.90
CA ALA A 689 -6.35 60.32 -14.26
C ALA A 689 -6.20 58.79 -14.41
N LYS A 690 -5.13 58.32 -15.07
CA LYS A 690 -4.79 56.88 -15.15
C LYS A 690 -4.52 56.29 -13.77
N LEU A 691 -3.79 56.99 -12.90
CA LEU A 691 -3.48 56.55 -11.54
C LEU A 691 -4.74 56.43 -10.67
N LYS A 692 -5.71 57.35 -10.86
CA LYS A 692 -7.02 57.29 -10.21
C LYS A 692 -7.91 56.17 -10.76
N SER A 693 -7.78 55.83 -12.05
CA SER A 693 -8.53 54.74 -12.69
C SER A 693 -8.06 53.33 -12.29
N LEU A 694 -6.82 53.19 -11.79
CA LEU A 694 -6.27 51.93 -11.29
C LEU A 694 -6.91 51.47 -9.97
N GLY A 695 -7.65 52.35 -9.27
CA GLY A 695 -8.32 52.03 -8.01
C GLY A 695 -7.34 51.76 -6.86
N PRO A 696 -7.82 51.31 -5.69
CA PRO A 696 -6.95 50.91 -4.59
C PRO A 696 -6.11 49.71 -5.01
N VAL A 697 -4.80 49.90 -5.10
CA VAL A 697 -3.84 48.84 -5.43
C VAL A 697 -3.73 47.91 -4.22
N ASN A 698 -4.09 46.65 -4.39
CA ASN A 698 -3.96 45.64 -3.33
C ASN A 698 -2.47 45.32 -3.10
N LEU A 699 -1.88 45.93 -2.07
CA LEU A 699 -0.48 45.75 -1.70
C LEU A 699 -0.16 44.31 -1.23
N LEU A 700 -1.17 43.55 -0.79
CA LEU A 700 -1.02 42.14 -0.40
C LEU A 700 -0.98 41.21 -1.61
N ALA A 701 -1.46 41.62 -2.78
CA ALA A 701 -1.55 40.75 -3.96
C ALA A 701 -0.18 40.18 -4.39
N PHE A 702 0.91 40.91 -4.15
CA PHE A 702 2.25 40.41 -4.45
C PHE A 702 2.74 39.38 -3.42
N SER A 703 2.46 39.58 -2.12
CA SER A 703 2.78 38.57 -1.10
C SER A 703 1.92 37.33 -1.27
N ASP A 704 0.63 37.50 -1.52
CA ASP A 704 -0.32 36.41 -1.76
C ASP A 704 0.08 35.60 -3.00
N TYR A 705 0.48 36.28 -4.09
CA TYR A 705 1.05 35.63 -5.26
C TYR A 705 2.33 34.88 -4.94
N GLN A 706 3.24 35.44 -4.14
CA GLN A 706 4.48 34.75 -3.76
C GLN A 706 4.21 33.51 -2.89
N GLU A 707 3.24 33.59 -1.97
CA GLU A 707 2.86 32.50 -1.08
C GLU A 707 2.15 31.39 -1.87
N GLU A 708 1.16 31.73 -2.70
CA GLU A 708 0.47 30.78 -3.56
C GLU A 708 1.37 30.21 -4.65
N LYS A 709 2.32 31.00 -5.18
CA LYS A 709 3.34 30.49 -6.11
C LYS A 709 4.25 29.47 -5.44
N LYS A 710 4.74 29.74 -4.22
CA LYS A 710 5.55 28.77 -3.46
C LYS A 710 4.76 27.50 -3.16
N ARG A 711 3.48 27.63 -2.79
CA ARG A 711 2.59 26.48 -2.57
C ARG A 711 2.38 25.68 -3.84
N LEU A 712 2.15 26.35 -4.97
CA LEU A 712 1.99 25.72 -6.28
C LEU A 712 3.28 25.00 -6.71
N GLU A 713 4.44 25.64 -6.57
CA GLU A 713 5.74 25.03 -6.89
C GLU A 713 6.01 23.80 -6.01
N PHE A 714 5.69 23.87 -4.72
CA PHE A 714 5.79 22.72 -3.81
C PHE A 714 4.84 21.58 -4.22
N LEU A 715 3.58 21.87 -4.52
CA LEU A 715 2.60 20.87 -4.94
C LEU A 715 2.96 20.24 -6.30
N ILE A 716 3.50 21.03 -7.23
CA ILE A 716 4.00 20.52 -8.51
C ILE A 716 5.18 19.58 -8.28
N SER A 717 6.14 19.94 -7.42
CA SER A 717 7.26 19.07 -7.06
C SER A 717 6.78 17.74 -6.46
N GLN A 718 5.85 17.79 -5.50
CA GLN A 718 5.27 16.59 -4.89
C GLN A 718 4.53 15.70 -5.90
N ARG A 719 3.78 16.33 -6.82
CA ARG A 719 3.11 15.61 -7.92
C ARG A 719 4.12 14.92 -8.83
N ASP A 720 5.17 15.64 -9.22
CA ASP A 720 6.18 15.13 -10.15
C ASP A 720 6.98 13.99 -9.52
N ASP A 721 7.34 14.08 -8.24
CA ASP A 721 7.97 12.99 -7.48
C ASP A 721 7.08 11.73 -7.41
N LEU A 722 5.76 11.90 -7.24
CA LEU A 722 4.80 10.79 -7.24
C LEU A 722 4.66 10.15 -8.62
N ILE A 723 4.61 10.96 -9.68
CA ILE A 723 4.56 10.47 -11.07
C ILE A 723 5.85 9.72 -11.41
N GLU A 724 7.00 10.22 -10.97
CA GLU A 724 8.28 9.54 -11.16
C GLU A 724 8.34 8.23 -10.37
N SER A 725 7.87 8.22 -9.12
CA SER A 725 7.78 7.01 -8.30
C SER A 725 6.85 5.95 -8.88
N GLU A 726 5.68 6.36 -9.42
CA GLU A 726 4.76 5.48 -10.13
C GLU A 726 5.45 4.84 -11.35
N LYS A 727 6.17 5.65 -12.13
CA LYS A 727 6.89 5.18 -13.30
C LYS A 727 8.00 4.20 -12.91
N THR A 728 8.81 4.51 -11.90
CA THR A 728 9.87 3.62 -11.41
C THR A 728 9.29 2.30 -10.88
N LEU A 729 8.17 2.34 -10.15
CA LEU A 729 7.49 1.13 -9.68
C LEU A 729 6.99 0.27 -10.84
N THR A 730 6.40 0.89 -11.86
CA THR A 730 5.90 0.20 -13.04
C THR A 730 7.05 -0.45 -13.82
N GLU A 731 8.15 0.28 -14.03
CA GLU A 731 9.37 -0.26 -14.65
C GLU A 731 9.96 -1.42 -13.83
N THR A 732 9.97 -1.31 -12.50
CA THR A 732 10.45 -2.37 -11.61
C THR A 732 9.56 -3.62 -11.69
N ILE A 733 8.24 -3.44 -11.76
CA ILE A 733 7.28 -4.54 -11.95
C ILE A 733 7.53 -5.23 -13.29
N ASP A 734 7.73 -4.46 -14.37
CA ASP A 734 8.02 -5.01 -15.69
C ASP A 734 9.35 -5.77 -15.72
N GLU A 735 10.39 -5.25 -15.06
CA GLU A 735 11.67 -5.97 -14.92
C GLU A 735 11.54 -7.27 -14.13
N ILE A 736 10.77 -7.28 -13.04
CA ILE A 736 10.49 -8.47 -12.23
C ILE A 736 9.71 -9.49 -13.07
N ASN A 737 8.66 -9.06 -13.77
CA ASN A 737 7.84 -9.92 -14.61
C ASN A 737 8.66 -10.53 -15.75
N THR A 738 9.47 -9.73 -16.43
CA THR A 738 10.36 -10.21 -17.50
C THR A 738 11.37 -11.22 -16.96
N THR A 739 11.92 -10.97 -15.76
CA THR A 739 12.85 -11.88 -15.10
C THR A 739 12.17 -13.18 -14.66
N ALA A 740 10.95 -13.10 -14.14
CA ALA A 740 10.14 -14.24 -13.74
C ALA A 740 9.75 -15.11 -14.93
N GLN A 741 9.27 -14.51 -16.02
CA GLN A 741 8.94 -15.20 -17.27
C GLN A 741 10.16 -15.91 -17.86
N ARG A 742 11.32 -15.25 -17.89
CA ARG A 742 12.57 -15.88 -18.34
C ARG A 742 12.95 -17.07 -17.47
N LYS A 743 12.97 -16.91 -16.14
CA LYS A 743 13.30 -18.00 -15.20
C LYS A 743 12.31 -19.16 -15.30
N PHE A 744 11.02 -18.87 -15.45
CA PHE A 744 9.99 -19.87 -15.63
C PHE A 744 10.25 -20.66 -16.91
N MET A 745 10.42 -19.99 -18.06
CA MET A 745 10.68 -20.66 -19.34
C MET A 745 11.96 -21.49 -19.31
N GLU A 746 13.06 -20.94 -18.78
CA GLU A 746 14.33 -21.68 -18.63
C GLU A 746 14.16 -22.95 -17.76
N THR A 747 13.36 -22.86 -16.70
CA THR A 747 13.12 -24.00 -15.79
C THR A 747 12.15 -25.00 -16.43
N PHE A 748 11.09 -24.51 -17.08
CA PHE A 748 10.09 -25.30 -17.78
C PHE A 748 10.70 -26.11 -18.92
N ASP A 749 11.56 -25.50 -19.75
CA ASP A 749 12.25 -26.19 -20.84
C ASP A 749 13.19 -27.29 -20.31
N LYS A 750 13.89 -27.03 -19.21
CA LYS A 750 14.71 -28.05 -18.53
C LYS A 750 13.86 -29.21 -17.99
N ILE A 751 12.72 -28.92 -17.36
CA ILE A 751 11.79 -29.96 -16.88
C ILE A 751 11.28 -30.76 -18.08
N ARG A 752 10.90 -30.10 -19.18
CA ARG A 752 10.39 -30.72 -20.40
C ARG A 752 11.41 -31.66 -21.05
N GLU A 753 12.68 -31.26 -21.14
CA GLU A 753 13.76 -32.14 -21.64
C GLU A 753 14.03 -33.31 -20.71
N ASN A 754 14.11 -33.06 -19.39
CA ASN A 754 14.32 -34.12 -18.41
C ASN A 754 13.15 -35.11 -18.40
N PHE A 755 11.92 -34.63 -18.60
CA PHE A 755 10.73 -35.47 -18.66
C PHE A 755 10.75 -36.40 -19.86
N LYS A 756 11.12 -35.89 -21.04
CA LYS A 756 11.34 -36.72 -22.24
C LYS A 756 12.32 -37.86 -21.98
N LYS A 757 13.50 -37.53 -21.44
CA LYS A 757 14.57 -38.51 -21.14
C LYS A 757 14.15 -39.53 -20.09
N THR A 758 13.51 -39.06 -19.01
CA THR A 758 13.07 -39.90 -17.88
C THR A 758 11.95 -40.85 -18.32
N PHE A 759 11.03 -40.36 -19.14
CA PHE A 759 9.93 -41.16 -19.70
C PHE A 759 10.44 -42.22 -20.69
N GLU A 760 11.36 -41.85 -21.58
CA GLU A 760 12.01 -42.78 -22.53
C GLU A 760 12.77 -43.89 -21.79
N THR A 761 13.43 -43.55 -20.68
CA THR A 761 14.15 -44.52 -19.83
C THR A 761 13.20 -45.54 -19.18
N LEU A 762 11.99 -45.10 -18.79
CA LEU A 762 10.98 -45.96 -18.16
C LEU A 762 10.20 -46.84 -19.16
N PHE A 763 9.88 -46.32 -20.35
CA PHE A 763 8.98 -46.98 -21.30
C PHE A 763 9.67 -47.51 -22.58
N GLY A 764 10.96 -47.20 -22.77
CA GLY A 764 11.77 -47.61 -23.92
C GLY A 764 11.73 -46.62 -25.10
N PRO A 765 12.54 -46.85 -26.13
CA PRO A 765 12.78 -45.87 -27.22
C PRO A 765 11.58 -45.60 -28.14
N GLU A 766 10.51 -46.40 -28.06
CA GLU A 766 9.27 -46.21 -28.85
C GLU A 766 8.23 -45.32 -28.15
N SER A 767 8.56 -44.77 -26.97
CA SER A 767 7.67 -43.97 -26.14
C SER A 767 7.99 -42.48 -26.23
N GLU A 768 6.95 -41.63 -26.18
CA GLU A 768 7.09 -40.17 -26.26
C GLU A 768 6.27 -39.50 -25.19
N ALA A 769 6.81 -38.48 -24.53
CA ALA A 769 6.06 -37.63 -23.61
C ALA A 769 6.45 -36.16 -23.78
N ASP A 770 5.52 -35.25 -23.53
CA ASP A 770 5.73 -33.82 -23.70
C ASP A 770 4.86 -33.02 -22.72
N ILE A 771 5.32 -31.82 -22.41
CA ILE A 771 4.59 -30.86 -21.56
C ILE A 771 4.40 -29.59 -22.38
N LYS A 772 3.17 -29.08 -22.44
CA LYS A 772 2.81 -27.90 -23.24
C LYS A 772 2.05 -26.87 -22.43
N LEU A 773 2.26 -25.59 -22.75
CA LEU A 773 1.45 -24.49 -22.23
C LEU A 773 0.24 -24.28 -23.13
N ILE A 774 -0.95 -24.19 -22.55
CA ILE A 774 -2.19 -23.95 -23.28
C ILE A 774 -2.27 -22.45 -23.61
N PRO A 775 -2.43 -22.08 -24.89
CA PRO A 775 -2.63 -20.68 -25.28
C PRO A 775 -4.00 -20.18 -24.79
N ASP A 776 -4.03 -18.91 -24.40
CA ASP A 776 -5.23 -18.24 -23.89
C ASP A 776 -6.24 -17.91 -25.02
N GLU A 777 -7.43 -17.36 -24.70
CA GLU A 777 -8.51 -17.10 -25.69
C GLU A 777 -8.05 -16.27 -26.91
N ASN A 778 -7.02 -15.45 -26.74
CA ASN A 778 -6.42 -14.60 -27.78
C ASN A 778 -5.23 -15.25 -28.52
N GLY A 779 -4.96 -16.54 -28.28
CA GLY A 779 -3.84 -17.27 -28.88
C GLY A 779 -2.45 -16.88 -28.35
N ARG A 780 -2.38 -16.09 -27.28
CA ARG A 780 -1.13 -15.70 -26.60
C ARG A 780 -0.81 -16.69 -25.48
N ILE A 781 0.46 -17.02 -25.32
CA ILE A 781 0.95 -17.89 -24.24
C ILE A 781 1.62 -16.97 -23.22
N ASP A 782 0.96 -16.73 -22.09
CA ASP A 782 1.61 -16.09 -20.93
C ASP A 782 2.17 -17.19 -20.01
N PRO A 783 3.50 -17.31 -19.87
CA PRO A 783 4.10 -18.37 -19.05
C PRO A 783 3.64 -18.37 -17.58
N LEU A 784 3.18 -17.24 -17.03
CA LEU A 784 2.78 -17.14 -15.63
C LEU A 784 1.31 -17.52 -15.39
N GLU A 785 0.43 -17.35 -16.37
CA GLU A 785 -1.02 -17.60 -16.25
C GLU A 785 -1.50 -18.83 -17.04
N SER A 786 -0.71 -19.31 -18.01
CA SER A 786 -1.10 -20.43 -18.88
C SER A 786 -1.14 -21.76 -18.11
N LYS A 787 -2.18 -22.55 -18.36
CA LYS A 787 -2.29 -23.92 -17.83
C LYS A 787 -1.30 -24.86 -18.50
N ILE A 788 -0.76 -25.80 -17.73
CA ILE A 788 0.19 -26.81 -18.20
C ILE A 788 -0.57 -28.10 -18.54
N GLU A 789 -0.42 -28.59 -19.77
CA GLU A 789 -0.96 -29.87 -20.23
C GLU A 789 0.15 -30.91 -20.37
N ILE A 790 -0.10 -32.12 -19.84
CA ILE A 790 0.85 -33.23 -19.86
C ILE A 790 0.35 -34.27 -20.87
N MET A 791 1.17 -34.55 -21.89
CA MET A 791 0.88 -35.51 -22.95
C MET A 791 1.85 -36.67 -22.88
N ALA A 792 1.35 -37.90 -22.97
CA ALA A 792 2.19 -39.09 -22.98
C ALA A 792 1.69 -40.14 -23.98
N LYS A 793 2.62 -40.89 -24.54
CA LYS A 793 2.41 -41.97 -25.52
C LYS A 793 3.16 -43.22 -25.05
N PRO A 794 2.47 -44.11 -24.33
CA PRO A 794 3.00 -45.42 -23.96
C PRO A 794 3.15 -46.33 -25.20
N LYS A 795 3.98 -47.38 -25.07
CA LYS A 795 4.30 -48.33 -26.15
C LYS A 795 3.04 -48.89 -26.83
N GLY A 796 2.91 -48.66 -28.14
CA GLY A 796 1.80 -49.16 -28.96
C GLY A 796 0.49 -48.35 -28.94
N LYS A 797 0.43 -47.19 -28.25
CA LYS A 797 -0.75 -46.31 -28.17
C LYS A 797 -0.52 -44.94 -28.82
N ARG A 798 -1.59 -44.15 -28.96
CA ARG A 798 -1.55 -42.76 -29.47
C ARG A 798 -1.24 -41.79 -28.33
N LEU A 799 -0.72 -40.60 -28.66
CA LEU A 799 -0.49 -39.51 -27.70
C LEU A 799 -1.82 -39.08 -27.07
N GLN A 800 -1.94 -39.18 -25.76
CA GLN A 800 -3.15 -38.87 -25.00
C GLN A 800 -2.81 -38.03 -23.76
N SER A 801 -3.79 -37.28 -23.27
CA SER A 801 -3.67 -36.57 -21.99
C SER A 801 -3.60 -37.55 -20.82
N ILE A 802 -2.89 -37.17 -19.75
CA ILE A 802 -2.62 -38.00 -18.57
C ILE A 802 -3.89 -38.60 -17.93
N ASP A 803 -5.05 -37.93 -18.07
CA ASP A 803 -6.32 -38.39 -17.50
C ASP A 803 -6.97 -39.55 -18.27
N LEU A 804 -6.52 -39.81 -19.51
CA LEU A 804 -7.04 -40.88 -20.36
C LEU A 804 -6.17 -42.15 -20.32
N LEU A 805 -5.12 -42.17 -19.49
CA LEU A 805 -4.20 -43.30 -19.33
C LEU A 805 -4.71 -44.32 -18.30
N SER A 806 -4.24 -45.57 -18.38
CA SER A 806 -4.53 -46.59 -17.36
C SER A 806 -3.90 -46.24 -16.01
N ALA A 807 -4.44 -46.75 -14.89
CA ALA A 807 -3.98 -46.39 -13.54
C ALA A 807 -2.46 -46.65 -13.31
N GLY A 808 -1.92 -47.76 -13.83
CA GLY A 808 -0.48 -48.05 -13.76
C GLY A 808 0.37 -47.12 -14.64
N GLU A 809 -0.08 -46.84 -15.87
CA GLU A 809 0.60 -45.90 -16.78
C GLU A 809 0.54 -44.46 -16.26
N LYS A 810 -0.58 -44.04 -15.65
CA LYS A 810 -0.75 -42.72 -15.02
C LYS A 810 0.23 -42.55 -13.86
N THR A 811 0.37 -43.57 -13.02
CA THR A 811 1.30 -43.55 -11.88
C THR A 811 2.75 -43.45 -12.35
N LEU A 812 3.17 -44.26 -13.33
CA LEU A 812 4.52 -44.20 -13.89
C LEU A 812 4.81 -42.88 -14.62
N THR A 813 3.83 -42.32 -15.32
CA THR A 813 3.96 -41.01 -15.98
C THR A 813 4.11 -39.89 -14.97
N ALA A 814 3.35 -39.92 -13.87
CA ALA A 814 3.46 -38.97 -12.76
C ALA A 814 4.81 -39.10 -12.04
N ILE A 815 5.27 -40.33 -11.79
CA ILE A 815 6.61 -40.61 -11.24
C ILE A 815 7.69 -40.06 -12.17
N ALA A 816 7.60 -40.31 -13.48
CA ALA A 816 8.54 -39.77 -14.46
C ALA A 816 8.60 -38.24 -14.45
N LEU A 817 7.45 -37.57 -14.29
CA LEU A 817 7.38 -36.11 -14.18
C LEU A 817 7.99 -35.61 -12.87
N LEU A 818 7.69 -36.28 -11.76
CA LEU A 818 8.24 -35.94 -10.45
C LEU A 818 9.77 -36.02 -10.45
N PHE A 819 10.33 -37.09 -11.05
CA PHE A 819 11.78 -37.23 -11.24
C PHE A 819 12.35 -36.20 -12.21
N ALA A 820 11.62 -35.84 -13.27
CA ALA A 820 12.06 -34.81 -14.20
C ALA A 820 12.17 -33.42 -13.54
N ILE A 821 11.22 -33.08 -12.67
CA ILE A 821 11.26 -31.87 -11.85
C ILE A 821 12.42 -31.94 -10.87
N TYR A 822 12.59 -33.08 -10.21
CA TYR A 822 13.68 -33.32 -9.26
C TYR A 822 15.07 -33.13 -9.90
N LEU A 823 15.27 -33.59 -11.13
CA LEU A 823 16.55 -33.50 -11.85
C LEU A 823 16.97 -32.08 -12.23
N VAL A 824 16.04 -31.11 -12.21
CA VAL A 824 16.39 -29.70 -12.45
C VAL A 824 17.13 -29.10 -11.26
N LYS A 825 16.84 -29.58 -10.04
CA LYS A 825 17.54 -29.18 -8.81
C LYS A 825 17.59 -30.36 -7.84
N PRO A 826 18.51 -31.32 -8.05
CA PRO A 826 18.56 -32.54 -7.24
C PRO A 826 18.89 -32.19 -5.79
N SER A 827 18.12 -32.80 -4.87
CA SER A 827 18.39 -32.70 -3.44
C SER A 827 19.42 -33.75 -3.01
N PRO A 828 20.15 -33.55 -1.90
CA PRO A 828 21.13 -34.53 -1.45
C PRO A 828 20.50 -35.87 -1.02
N PHE A 829 19.23 -35.87 -0.61
CA PHE A 829 18.46 -37.07 -0.28
C PHE A 829 17.01 -36.96 -0.78
N CYS A 830 16.39 -38.10 -1.05
CA CYS A 830 15.00 -38.23 -1.46
C CYS A 830 14.35 -39.40 -0.71
N VAL A 831 13.19 -39.14 -0.10
CA VAL A 831 12.42 -40.15 0.65
C VAL A 831 11.16 -40.50 -0.13
N LEU A 832 10.93 -41.79 -0.38
CA LEU A 832 9.78 -42.29 -1.11
C LEU A 832 9.03 -43.29 -0.21
N ASP A 833 7.75 -43.03 0.04
CA ASP A 833 6.92 -43.86 0.91
C ASP A 833 5.83 -44.56 0.07
N GLU A 834 5.88 -45.89 0.01
CA GLU A 834 4.95 -46.79 -0.69
C GLU A 834 4.63 -46.44 -2.16
N VAL A 835 5.55 -45.75 -2.83
CA VAL A 835 5.37 -45.29 -4.23
C VAL A 835 5.23 -46.45 -5.22
N ASP A 836 5.66 -47.65 -4.84
CA ASP A 836 5.59 -48.88 -5.63
C ASP A 836 4.35 -49.75 -5.36
N ALA A 837 3.48 -49.37 -4.40
CA ALA A 837 2.24 -50.08 -4.10
C ALA A 837 1.25 -50.24 -5.30
N PRO A 838 1.09 -49.24 -6.20
CA PRO A 838 0.19 -49.37 -7.36
C PRO A 838 0.88 -49.97 -8.61
N LEU A 839 2.16 -50.35 -8.52
CA LEU A 839 2.93 -50.84 -9.66
C LEU A 839 2.94 -52.37 -9.74
N ASP A 840 2.89 -52.90 -10.97
CA ASP A 840 3.05 -54.34 -11.20
C ASP A 840 4.53 -54.74 -11.25
N ASP A 841 4.75 -56.05 -11.18
CA ASP A 841 6.06 -56.69 -11.11
C ASP A 841 7.04 -56.32 -12.24
N ALA A 842 6.52 -55.93 -13.41
CA ALA A 842 7.31 -55.52 -14.58
C ALA A 842 7.63 -54.02 -14.57
N ASN A 843 6.74 -53.19 -14.03
CA ASN A 843 6.95 -51.76 -13.89
C ASN A 843 7.80 -51.38 -12.68
N ILE A 844 7.78 -52.20 -11.63
CA ILE A 844 8.69 -52.07 -10.48
C ILE A 844 10.15 -52.21 -10.91
N GLU A 845 10.46 -53.14 -11.82
CA GLU A 845 11.83 -53.32 -12.32
C GLU A 845 12.32 -52.08 -13.10
N ARG A 846 11.44 -51.46 -13.89
CA ARG A 846 11.72 -50.20 -14.61
C ARG A 846 11.95 -49.04 -13.65
N PHE A 847 11.12 -48.94 -12.61
CA PHE A 847 11.25 -47.95 -11.54
C PHE A 847 12.58 -48.10 -10.76
N ILE A 848 12.95 -49.33 -10.41
CA ILE A 848 14.22 -49.64 -9.74
C ILE A 848 15.43 -49.28 -10.61
N ASN A 849 15.40 -49.58 -11.91
CA ASN A 849 16.50 -49.24 -12.82
C ASN A 849 16.70 -47.74 -12.95
N LEU A 850 15.60 -46.98 -12.92
CA LEU A 850 15.64 -45.53 -12.88
C LEU A 850 16.27 -45.03 -11.56
N LEU A 851 15.85 -45.58 -10.42
CA LEU A 851 16.43 -45.23 -9.11
C LEU A 851 17.93 -45.54 -9.04
N LYS A 852 18.38 -46.70 -9.53
CA LYS A 852 19.81 -47.08 -9.58
C LYS A 852 20.64 -46.16 -10.47
N THR A 853 20.03 -45.59 -11.51
CA THR A 853 20.71 -44.63 -12.39
C THR A 853 20.97 -43.33 -11.65
N PHE A 854 20.01 -42.87 -10.85
CA PHE A 854 20.10 -41.62 -10.09
C PHE A 854 20.72 -41.76 -8.69
N SER A 855 20.86 -42.97 -8.17
CA SER A 855 21.45 -43.24 -6.85
C SER A 855 22.95 -42.91 -6.76
N LYS A 856 23.59 -42.58 -7.89
CA LYS A 856 24.98 -42.12 -7.95
C LYS A 856 25.16 -40.70 -7.40
N ASP A 857 24.14 -39.84 -7.61
CA ASP A 857 24.21 -38.42 -7.28
C ASP A 857 23.22 -38.02 -6.16
N THR A 858 22.28 -38.90 -5.79
CA THR A 858 21.25 -38.66 -4.76
C THR A 858 21.08 -39.88 -3.87
N GLN A 859 20.97 -39.68 -2.55
CA GLN A 859 20.63 -40.75 -1.61
C GLN A 859 19.12 -41.01 -1.60
N PHE A 860 18.70 -42.24 -1.94
CA PHE A 860 17.29 -42.65 -1.88
C PHE A 860 17.00 -43.45 -0.60
N ILE A 861 15.96 -43.05 0.12
CA ILE A 861 15.37 -43.79 1.25
C ILE A 861 13.97 -44.20 0.83
N ILE A 862 13.72 -45.51 0.74
CA ILE A 862 12.44 -46.04 0.25
C ILE A 862 11.80 -46.86 1.35
N VAL A 863 10.56 -46.54 1.68
CA VAL A 863 9.69 -47.32 2.56
C VAL A 863 8.75 -48.11 1.66
N THR A 864 8.81 -49.44 1.73
CA THR A 864 8.05 -50.33 0.85
C THR A 864 7.88 -51.71 1.49
N HIS A 865 6.82 -52.42 1.10
CA HIS A 865 6.60 -53.83 1.39
C HIS A 865 6.90 -54.74 0.17
N ASN A 866 7.32 -54.17 -0.97
CA ASN A 866 7.54 -54.90 -2.21
C ASN A 866 8.91 -55.62 -2.23
N LYS A 867 8.87 -56.94 -2.44
CA LYS A 867 10.06 -57.80 -2.40
C LYS A 867 11.11 -57.41 -3.45
N LYS A 868 10.70 -57.03 -4.67
CA LYS A 868 11.64 -56.67 -5.75
C LYS A 868 12.37 -55.35 -5.47
N THR A 869 11.67 -54.38 -4.87
CA THR A 869 12.26 -53.11 -4.45
C THR A 869 13.24 -53.31 -3.29
N MET A 870 12.90 -54.18 -2.33
CA MET A 870 13.78 -54.55 -1.22
C MET A 870 15.07 -55.26 -1.68
N GLU A 871 14.95 -56.20 -2.63
CA GLU A 871 16.09 -56.95 -3.19
C GLU A 871 17.13 -56.06 -3.88
N SER A 872 16.71 -54.89 -4.37
CA SER A 872 17.58 -53.96 -5.08
C SER A 872 18.23 -52.90 -4.20
N ALA A 873 17.91 -52.85 -2.90
CA ALA A 873 18.46 -51.89 -1.95
C ALA A 873 19.84 -52.34 -1.42
N ASP A 874 20.77 -51.39 -1.25
CA ASP A 874 22.09 -51.69 -0.67
C ASP A 874 22.02 -51.97 0.84
N THR A 875 21.06 -51.34 1.54
CA THR A 875 20.82 -51.48 2.99
C THR A 875 19.32 -51.46 3.26
N LEU A 876 18.82 -52.42 4.01
CA LEU A 876 17.44 -52.47 4.50
C LEU A 876 17.38 -52.08 5.96
N TYR A 877 16.40 -51.25 6.31
CA TYR A 877 16.03 -50.94 7.68
C TYR A 877 14.61 -51.50 7.91
N GLY A 878 14.49 -52.53 8.74
CA GLY A 878 13.21 -53.09 9.16
C GLY A 878 12.76 -52.43 10.46
N VAL A 879 11.47 -52.12 10.57
CA VAL A 879 10.86 -51.63 11.80
C VAL A 879 10.09 -52.80 12.44
N THR A 880 10.41 -53.12 13.68
CA THR A 880 9.74 -54.16 14.46
C THR A 880 9.15 -53.56 15.74
N MET A 881 8.06 -54.14 16.24
CA MET A 881 7.46 -53.77 17.52
C MET A 881 7.66 -54.94 18.49
N GLU A 882 8.61 -54.80 19.42
CA GLU A 882 8.86 -55.79 20.49
C GLU A 882 7.81 -55.69 21.61
N GLU A 883 7.26 -54.48 21.84
CA GLU A 883 6.17 -54.18 22.77
C GLU A 883 5.10 -53.31 22.09
N GLU A 884 3.84 -53.42 22.53
CA GLU A 884 2.70 -52.71 21.94
C GLU A 884 2.90 -51.18 22.07
N GLY A 885 3.10 -50.50 20.93
CA GLY A 885 3.30 -49.05 20.87
C GLY A 885 4.76 -48.55 20.87
N VAL A 886 5.77 -49.42 20.93
CA VAL A 886 7.20 -49.03 20.85
C VAL A 886 7.86 -49.66 19.61
N SER A 887 8.13 -48.81 18.60
CA SER A 887 8.82 -49.21 17.37
C SER A 887 10.34 -49.18 17.54
N LYS A 888 11.02 -50.27 17.13
CA LYS A 888 12.48 -50.42 17.14
C LYS A 888 12.99 -50.69 15.72
N ILE A 889 14.08 -50.05 15.34
CA ILE A 889 14.67 -50.16 14.00
C ILE A 889 15.79 -51.21 14.03
N VAL A 890 15.78 -52.13 13.07
CA VAL A 890 16.79 -53.16 12.83
C VAL A 890 17.34 -52.98 11.42
N SER A 891 18.66 -53.02 11.24
CA SER A 891 19.29 -52.81 9.93
C SER A 891 20.00 -54.06 9.40
N VAL A 892 19.87 -54.34 8.11
CA VAL A 892 20.56 -55.43 7.39
C VAL A 892 21.19 -54.86 6.13
N ARG A 893 22.49 -55.09 5.91
CA ARG A 893 23.23 -54.60 4.72
C ARG A 893 23.50 -55.77 3.78
N PHE A 894 23.10 -55.66 2.50
CA PHE A 894 23.20 -56.75 1.52
C PHE A 894 24.57 -56.85 0.82
N LYS A 895 25.53 -55.98 1.19
CA LYS A 895 26.91 -56.00 0.69
C LYS A 895 27.93 -56.20 1.82
N GLN A 896 28.31 -57.46 2.01
CA GLN A 896 29.67 -57.87 2.34
C GLN A 896 30.00 -59.08 1.46
N GLU A 897 30.87 -58.88 0.47
CA GLU A 897 31.69 -59.99 -0.01
C GLU A 897 32.46 -60.51 1.21
N ILE A 898 32.18 -61.76 1.56
CA ILE A 898 33.01 -62.50 2.51
C ILE A 898 34.29 -62.82 1.73
N GLU A 899 35.39 -62.13 2.06
CA GLU A 899 36.73 -62.59 1.68
C GLU A 899 36.93 -64.01 2.23
N GLN A 900 37.20 -64.96 1.32
CA GLN A 900 37.94 -66.18 1.59
C GLN A 900 39.17 -66.22 0.71
#